data_AF-A0A630XCD4-F1
#
_entry.id   AF-A0A630XCD4-F1
#
_cell.length_a   1.000
_cell.length_b   1.000
_cell.length_c   1.000
_cell.angle_alpha   90.00
_cell.angle_beta   90.00
_cell.angle_gamma   90.00
#
_symmetry.space_group_name_H-M   'P 1'
#
loop_
_entity.id
_entity.type
_entity.pdbx_description
1 polymer ?
#
loop_
_entity_poly.entity_id
_entity_poly.type
_entity_poly.pdbx_seq_one_letter_code
_entity_poly.pdbx_strand_id
1 'polypeptide(L)'
;MAIYHLTAKTGSRSGGQSARAKADYIQREGKYARDMDEVLHAESGHMPEFVERPADYWDAADLYERANGRLFKEVEFALPVELTLDQQKALASEFAQHLTGAERLPYTLAIHAGGGENPHCHLMISERINDGIERPAAQWFKRYNGKTPEKGGAQKTEALKPKAWLEQTREAWADHANRALERAGHDARIDHRTLEAQGIERLPGVHLGPNVVEMEGRGIRTDRADVALNIDTANAQIIDLQEYREAIDHERNRQSEEIQRHQRVSGADRTAGPEHGDTGRRSPAGHEPDPAGQRGAGGGVAESPAPDRGGMGGAGQRVAGGSRRGEQRRAERPERVAGVALEAMANRDAGFHDAYGGAADRIVALARPDATDNRGRLDLAALGGPMKNDRTLQAIGRQLKAMGCERFDIGVRDATTGQMMNREWSAAEVLQNTPWLKRMNAQGNDVYIRPAEQERHGLVLVDDLSEFDLDDMKAEGREPALVVETSPKNYQAWVKVADAAGGELRGQIARTLASEYDADPASADSRHYGRLAGFTNRKDKHTTRAGYQPWVLLRESKGKTATAGPALVQQAGQQIEQAQRQQEKARRLASLELPERQLSRHRRTALDEYRSEMAGLVKRFGDDLSKCDFIAAQKLASRGRSAEEIGKAMAEASPALAERKPGHEADYIERTVSKVMGLPSVQLARAELARAPAPRQRGMDRGGPDFSM
;
A
#
# COMPACT_ATOMS: atom_id res chain seq x y z
N MET A 1 17.58 5.92 -17.00
CA MET A 1 16.23 5.45 -17.37
C MET A 1 15.28 6.12 -16.40
N ALA A 2 14.29 6.86 -16.89
CA ALA A 2 13.36 7.57 -16.03
C ALA A 2 12.52 6.55 -15.22
N ILE A 3 12.56 6.64 -13.90
CA ILE A 3 11.82 5.74 -12.99
C ILE A 3 10.66 6.51 -12.37
N TYR A 4 9.48 5.90 -12.37
CA TYR A 4 8.34 6.43 -11.63
C TYR A 4 8.45 6.08 -10.14
N HIS A 5 8.43 7.09 -9.27
CA HIS A 5 8.15 6.92 -7.85
C HIS A 5 7.44 8.16 -7.31
N LEU A 6 6.32 7.96 -6.60
CA LEU A 6 5.73 8.97 -5.72
C LEU A 6 5.01 8.30 -4.53
N THR A 7 5.37 8.72 -3.32
CA THR A 7 4.71 8.35 -2.07
C THR A 7 4.31 9.57 -1.26
N ALA A 8 3.33 9.43 -0.36
CA ALA A 8 2.94 10.50 0.54
C ALA A 8 2.53 9.99 1.93
N LYS A 9 3.01 10.65 2.99
CA LYS A 9 2.82 10.30 4.41
C LYS A 9 2.47 11.53 5.24
N THR A 10 1.86 11.35 6.41
CA THR A 10 1.47 12.48 7.28
C THR A 10 2.34 12.52 8.52
N GLY A 11 2.95 13.68 8.79
CA GLY A 11 3.63 13.95 10.06
C GLY A 11 2.66 14.39 11.16
N SER A 12 2.70 13.69 12.30
CA SER A 12 1.91 14.02 13.49
C SER A 12 2.74 13.83 14.76
N ARG A 13 2.51 14.69 15.75
CA ARG A 13 3.25 14.66 17.01
C ARG A 13 2.91 13.41 17.85
N SER A 14 1.67 12.94 17.75
CA SER A 14 1.23 11.65 18.32
C SER A 14 1.97 10.44 17.75
N GLY A 15 2.47 10.52 16.50
CA GLY A 15 3.34 9.52 15.88
C GLY A 15 4.82 9.69 16.22
N GLY A 16 5.18 10.53 17.18
CA GLY A 16 6.57 10.80 17.58
C GLY A 16 7.37 11.66 16.59
N GLN A 17 6.73 12.23 15.57
CA GLN A 17 7.41 13.07 14.57
C GLN A 17 7.48 14.55 14.99
N SER A 18 8.53 15.22 14.53
CA SER A 18 8.77 16.66 14.65
C SER A 18 8.95 17.25 13.25
N ALA A 19 8.24 18.35 12.98
CA ALA A 19 8.38 19.11 11.75
C ALA A 19 9.78 19.71 11.62
N ARG A 20 10.29 20.33 12.69
CA ARG A 20 11.63 20.94 12.68
C ARG A 20 12.72 19.89 12.41
N ALA A 21 12.64 18.74 13.07
CA ALA A 21 13.62 17.67 12.88
C ALA A 21 13.59 17.06 11.46
N LYS A 22 12.42 17.05 10.80
CA LYS A 22 12.30 16.60 9.40
C LYS A 22 12.81 17.67 8.42
N ALA A 23 12.50 18.95 8.64
CA ALA A 23 13.03 20.06 7.82
C ALA A 23 14.56 20.12 7.86
N ASP A 24 15.16 20.13 9.07
CA ASP A 24 16.62 20.06 9.26
C ASP A 24 17.23 18.83 8.56
N TYR A 25 16.55 17.69 8.57
CA TYR A 25 17.04 16.46 7.94
C TYR A 25 17.04 16.54 6.40
N ILE A 26 15.95 17.01 5.79
CA ILE A 26 15.87 17.07 4.33
C ILE A 26 16.70 18.22 3.75
N GLN A 27 16.84 19.35 4.45
CA GLN A 27 17.70 20.45 4.01
C GLN A 27 19.18 20.26 4.41
N ARG A 28 19.49 19.19 5.18
CA ARG A 28 20.79 18.94 5.82
C ARG A 28 21.27 20.14 6.64
N GLU A 29 20.35 20.81 7.34
CA GLU A 29 20.64 21.93 8.23
C GLU A 29 20.87 21.49 9.68
N GLY A 30 21.28 22.44 10.52
CA GLY A 30 21.45 22.24 11.96
C GLY A 30 22.42 21.11 12.29
N LYS A 31 21.92 20.06 12.95
CA LYS A 31 22.72 18.89 13.34
C LYS A 31 23.15 17.98 12.17
N TYR A 32 22.63 18.21 10.97
CA TYR A 32 22.93 17.44 9.75
C TYR A 32 23.88 18.17 8.78
N ALA A 33 24.29 19.41 9.08
CA ALA A 33 25.15 20.27 8.23
C ALA A 33 26.58 19.76 7.98
N ARG A 34 26.93 18.56 8.45
CA ARG A 34 28.20 17.86 8.15
C ARG A 34 28.13 16.97 6.91
N ASP A 35 26.96 16.89 6.29
CA ASP A 35 26.63 15.95 5.21
C ASP A 35 25.72 16.68 4.20
N MET A 36 26.20 17.82 3.69
CA MET A 36 25.46 18.70 2.78
C MET A 36 25.54 18.26 1.31
N ASP A 37 26.54 17.45 0.94
CA ASP A 37 26.80 17.03 -0.44
C ASP A 37 25.63 16.24 -1.07
N GLU A 38 24.74 15.67 -0.24
CA GLU A 38 23.49 15.05 -0.70
C GLU A 38 22.48 16.08 -1.25
N VAL A 39 22.45 17.32 -0.74
CA VAL A 39 21.41 18.31 -1.07
C VAL A 39 21.84 19.15 -2.27
N LEU A 40 21.23 18.88 -3.41
CA LEU A 40 21.48 19.59 -4.66
C LEU A 40 20.68 20.90 -4.78
N HIS A 41 19.57 21.00 -4.04
CA HIS A 41 18.73 22.19 -3.97
C HIS A 41 17.80 22.14 -2.76
N ALA A 42 17.46 23.30 -2.19
CA ALA A 42 16.34 23.44 -1.26
C ALA A 42 15.64 24.79 -1.51
N GLU A 43 14.32 24.80 -1.39
CA GLU A 43 13.52 26.03 -1.42
C GLU A 43 12.37 25.93 -0.40
N SER A 44 11.68 27.05 -0.16
CA SER A 44 10.47 27.11 0.64
C SER A 44 9.57 28.22 0.14
N GLY A 45 8.26 28.01 0.20
CA GLY A 45 7.27 28.91 -0.37
C GLY A 45 6.06 29.12 0.52
N HIS A 46 5.31 30.18 0.23
CA HIS A 46 4.09 30.60 0.94
C HIS A 46 4.23 30.80 2.45
N MET A 47 5.44 31.03 2.96
CA MET A 47 5.65 31.32 4.38
C MET A 47 4.93 32.62 4.79
N PRO A 48 4.28 32.67 5.97
CA PRO A 48 3.69 33.90 6.50
C PRO A 48 4.72 34.84 7.12
N GLU A 49 4.37 36.13 7.23
CA GLU A 49 5.26 37.24 7.61
C GLU A 49 6.07 37.04 8.91
N PHE A 50 5.60 36.23 9.86
CA PHE A 50 6.35 35.97 11.11
C PHE A 50 7.60 35.08 10.92
N VAL A 51 7.82 34.55 9.71
CA VAL A 51 8.84 33.53 9.41
C VAL A 51 10.04 34.18 8.74
N GLU A 52 11.06 34.48 9.54
CA GLU A 52 12.35 34.99 9.05
C GLU A 52 13.13 33.90 8.28
N ARG A 53 13.03 32.63 8.70
CA ARG A 53 13.63 31.47 8.04
C ARG A 53 12.65 30.31 8.01
N PRO A 54 12.64 29.45 6.98
CA PRO A 54 11.71 28.31 6.87
C PRO A 54 11.65 27.43 8.13
N ALA A 55 12.79 27.21 8.79
CA ALA A 55 12.89 26.51 10.06
C ALA A 55 11.98 27.07 11.18
N ASP A 56 11.77 28.39 11.23
CA ASP A 56 10.99 29.06 12.27
C ASP A 56 9.49 28.74 12.15
N TYR A 57 9.00 28.48 10.92
CA TYR A 57 7.64 27.97 10.69
C TYR A 57 7.46 26.56 11.26
N TRP A 58 8.45 25.70 11.07
CA TRP A 58 8.42 24.31 11.53
C TRP A 58 8.61 24.19 13.05
N ASP A 59 9.42 25.04 13.66
CA ASP A 59 9.49 25.22 15.12
C ASP A 59 8.13 25.67 15.68
N ALA A 60 7.49 26.66 15.05
CA ALA A 60 6.17 27.12 15.45
C ALA A 60 5.09 26.02 15.28
N ALA A 61 5.18 25.17 14.26
CA ALA A 61 4.30 24.02 14.10
C ALA A 61 4.49 22.98 15.23
N ASP A 62 5.74 22.65 15.58
CA ASP A 62 6.05 21.73 16.66
C ASP A 62 5.66 22.27 18.05
N LEU A 63 5.71 23.58 18.25
CA LEU A 63 5.34 24.22 19.52
C LEU A 63 3.82 24.46 19.65
N TYR A 64 3.14 24.92 18.60
CA TYR A 64 1.78 25.48 18.70
C TYR A 64 0.64 24.68 18.06
N GLU A 65 0.90 23.69 17.17
CA GLU A 65 -0.18 22.76 16.80
C GLU A 65 -0.58 21.90 18.01
N ARG A 66 -1.83 21.43 18.05
CA ARG A 66 -2.32 20.48 19.06
C ARG A 66 -1.58 19.13 18.97
N ALA A 67 -1.55 18.37 20.06
CA ALA A 67 -0.86 17.06 20.10
C ALA A 67 -1.35 16.05 19.05
N ASN A 68 -2.67 16.01 18.81
CA ASN A 68 -3.32 15.21 17.76
C ASN A 68 -3.46 16.03 16.45
N GLY A 69 -2.50 16.92 16.20
CA GLY A 69 -2.42 17.79 15.05
C GLY A 69 -1.67 17.14 13.89
N ARG A 70 -2.02 17.56 12.68
CA ARG A 70 -1.26 17.23 11.46
C ARG A 70 -0.28 18.38 11.25
N LEU A 71 1.00 18.09 11.41
CA LEU A 71 2.10 19.05 11.34
C LEU A 71 2.40 19.40 9.88
N PHE A 72 2.57 18.36 9.06
CA PHE A 72 2.84 18.44 7.62
C PHE A 72 2.34 17.17 6.90
N LYS A 73 2.12 17.28 5.59
CA LYS A 73 2.08 16.17 4.63
C LYS A 73 3.45 16.10 3.97
N GLU A 74 4.12 14.97 4.02
CA GLU A 74 5.36 14.73 3.29
C GLU A 74 5.02 13.99 2.00
N VAL A 75 5.51 14.51 0.88
CA VAL A 75 5.44 13.90 -0.45
C VAL A 75 6.88 13.65 -0.89
N GLU A 76 7.15 12.48 -1.46
CA GLU A 76 8.48 12.03 -1.83
C GLU A 76 8.41 11.44 -3.23
N PHE A 77 9.20 11.97 -4.18
CA PHE A 77 9.12 11.61 -5.59
C PHE A 77 10.51 11.56 -6.25
N ALA A 78 10.73 10.56 -7.10
CA ALA A 78 11.98 10.43 -7.86
C ALA A 78 12.00 11.41 -9.03
N LEU A 79 13.17 11.97 -9.33
CA LEU A 79 13.40 12.89 -10.45
C LEU A 79 14.03 12.13 -11.63
N PRO A 80 13.68 12.44 -12.89
CA PRO A 80 14.34 11.80 -14.04
C PRO A 80 15.83 12.14 -14.10
N VAL A 81 16.69 11.11 -14.18
CA VAL A 81 18.15 11.23 -14.31
C VAL A 81 18.59 11.81 -15.64
N GLU A 82 17.72 11.74 -16.65
CA GLU A 82 17.93 12.31 -17.98
C GLU A 82 17.96 13.86 -17.94
N LEU A 83 17.24 14.46 -16.98
CA LEU A 83 17.16 15.91 -16.83
C LEU A 83 18.40 16.46 -16.11
N THR A 84 18.90 17.60 -16.59
CA THR A 84 19.93 18.37 -15.88
C THR A 84 19.42 18.88 -14.53
N LEU A 85 20.32 19.13 -13.58
CA LEU A 85 19.96 19.63 -12.25
C LEU A 85 19.07 20.90 -12.29
N ASP A 86 19.28 21.83 -13.22
CA ASP A 86 18.45 23.03 -13.30
C ASP A 86 17.05 22.76 -13.87
N GLN A 87 16.91 21.77 -14.76
CA GLN A 87 15.60 21.25 -15.18
C GLN A 87 14.89 20.49 -14.05
N GLN A 88 15.64 19.70 -13.24
CA GLN A 88 15.11 19.02 -12.06
C GLN A 88 14.62 20.01 -10.99
N LYS A 89 15.36 21.10 -10.73
CA LYS A 89 14.91 22.21 -9.87
C LYS A 89 13.60 22.80 -10.39
N ALA A 90 13.57 23.21 -11.66
CA ALA A 90 12.38 23.82 -12.27
C ALA A 90 11.15 22.88 -12.19
N LEU A 91 11.33 21.59 -12.45
CA LEU A 91 10.29 20.57 -12.34
C LEU A 91 9.79 20.39 -10.89
N ALA A 92 10.71 20.33 -9.91
CA ALA A 92 10.36 20.19 -8.50
C ALA A 92 9.60 21.42 -7.98
N SER A 93 10.04 22.64 -8.31
CA SER A 93 9.35 23.89 -7.95
C SER A 93 7.99 23.99 -8.65
N GLU A 94 7.88 23.64 -9.94
CA GLU A 94 6.60 23.63 -10.68
C GLU A 94 5.59 22.67 -10.04
N PHE A 95 6.02 21.46 -9.66
CA PHE A 95 5.15 20.48 -9.02
C PHE A 95 4.79 20.85 -7.57
N ALA A 96 5.72 21.44 -6.80
CA ALA A 96 5.41 22.01 -5.49
C ALA A 96 4.37 23.14 -5.60
N GLN A 97 4.47 24.00 -6.61
CA GLN A 97 3.49 25.05 -6.90
C GLN A 97 2.14 24.49 -7.37
N HIS A 98 2.12 23.42 -8.16
CA HIS A 98 0.88 22.70 -8.51
C HIS A 98 0.13 22.23 -7.26
N LEU A 99 0.84 21.64 -6.29
CA LEU A 99 0.24 21.09 -5.07
C LEU A 99 -0.11 22.13 -4.00
N THR A 100 0.48 23.33 -4.03
CA THR A 100 0.39 24.31 -2.93
C THR A 100 -0.12 25.69 -3.33
N GLY A 101 0.02 26.11 -4.59
CA GLY A 101 -0.22 27.49 -5.03
C GLY A 101 -1.68 27.93 -4.94
N ALA A 102 -2.63 27.03 -5.20
CA ALA A 102 -4.06 27.34 -5.19
C ALA A 102 -4.59 27.81 -3.82
N GLU A 103 -4.03 27.27 -2.72
CA GLU A 103 -4.38 27.63 -1.34
C GLU A 103 -3.21 28.30 -0.59
N ARG A 104 -2.11 28.63 -1.30
CA ARG A 104 -0.85 29.14 -0.75
C ARG A 104 -0.41 28.38 0.50
N LEU A 105 -0.31 27.04 0.38
CA LEU A 105 0.10 26.19 1.50
C LEU A 105 1.61 26.38 1.76
N PRO A 106 2.03 26.75 2.99
CA PRO A 106 3.45 26.86 3.34
C PRO A 106 4.17 25.54 3.13
N TYR A 107 5.30 25.56 2.41
CA TYR A 107 6.05 24.35 2.09
C TYR A 107 7.56 24.54 2.17
N THR A 108 8.26 23.43 2.33
CA THR A 108 9.72 23.31 2.19
C THR A 108 10.00 22.09 1.33
N LEU A 109 10.87 22.21 0.32
CA LEU A 109 11.36 21.07 -0.44
C LEU A 109 12.89 21.01 -0.44
N ALA A 110 13.43 19.81 -0.63
CA ALA A 110 14.83 19.57 -0.89
C ALA A 110 15.00 18.46 -1.93
N ILE A 111 15.91 18.69 -2.88
CA ILE A 111 16.37 17.70 -3.86
C ILE A 111 17.62 17.02 -3.31
N HIS A 112 17.58 15.69 -3.22
CA HIS A 112 18.66 14.81 -2.81
C HIS A 112 19.27 14.11 -4.03
N ALA A 113 20.59 13.91 -4.00
CA ALA A 113 21.35 13.28 -5.08
C ALA A 113 21.09 11.77 -5.20
N GLY A 114 20.78 11.08 -4.09
CA GLY A 114 20.56 9.64 -4.03
C GLY A 114 21.74 8.82 -4.57
N GLY A 115 22.97 9.23 -4.23
CA GLY A 115 24.20 8.63 -4.78
C GLY A 115 24.50 8.97 -6.25
N GLY A 116 23.75 9.90 -6.86
CA GLY A 116 23.90 10.33 -8.24
C GLY A 116 23.03 9.55 -9.24
N GLU A 117 22.60 8.34 -8.90
CA GLU A 117 21.76 7.49 -9.76
C GLU A 117 20.27 7.56 -9.41
N ASN A 118 19.91 8.01 -8.19
CA ASN A 118 18.53 8.08 -7.72
C ASN A 118 18.17 9.47 -7.17
N PRO A 119 18.27 10.55 -7.98
CA PRO A 119 17.88 11.89 -7.55
C PRO A 119 16.39 11.90 -7.19
N HIS A 120 16.04 12.47 -6.05
CA HIS A 120 14.68 12.48 -5.52
C HIS A 120 14.40 13.76 -4.74
N CYS A 121 13.13 14.12 -4.62
CA CYS A 121 12.70 15.31 -3.91
C CYS A 121 11.85 14.93 -2.70
N HIS A 122 12.20 15.47 -1.53
CA HIS A 122 11.31 15.51 -0.37
C HIS A 122 10.58 16.86 -0.36
N LEU A 123 9.24 16.84 -0.26
CA LEU A 123 8.38 18.02 -0.18
C LEU A 123 7.50 17.94 1.08
N MET A 124 7.70 18.87 2.01
CA MET A 124 6.87 19.05 3.20
C MET A 124 5.83 20.15 2.95
N ILE A 125 4.55 19.82 3.04
CA ILE A 125 3.44 20.77 2.87
C ILE A 125 2.72 20.94 4.20
N SER A 126 2.56 22.18 4.66
CA SER A 126 1.71 22.50 5.80
C SER A 126 0.25 22.65 5.35
N GLU A 127 -0.67 21.96 6.01
CA GLU A 127 -2.10 22.02 5.70
C GLU A 127 -2.77 23.31 6.23
N ARG A 128 -2.06 24.44 6.25
CA ARG A 128 -2.57 25.76 6.65
C ARG A 128 -2.63 26.65 5.41
N ILE A 129 -3.79 27.25 5.16
CA ILE A 129 -4.00 28.17 4.05
C ILE A 129 -3.38 29.52 4.42
N ASN A 130 -2.43 30.02 3.62
CA ASN A 130 -1.92 31.39 3.79
C ASN A 130 -2.86 32.38 3.08
N ASP A 131 -3.84 32.86 3.84
CA ASP A 131 -4.83 33.85 3.43
C ASP A 131 -4.28 35.29 3.36
N GLY A 132 -2.98 35.50 3.60
CA GLY A 132 -2.33 36.81 3.60
C GLY A 132 -2.61 37.66 4.85
N ILE A 133 -3.30 37.12 5.86
CA ILE A 133 -3.54 37.81 7.13
C ILE A 133 -2.38 37.52 8.08
N GLU A 134 -1.64 38.57 8.43
CA GLU A 134 -0.57 38.55 9.43
C GLU A 134 -1.06 38.01 10.77
N ARG A 135 -0.33 37.04 11.33
CA ARG A 135 -0.60 36.46 12.66
C ARG A 135 0.72 36.09 13.32
N PRO A 136 0.91 36.35 14.62
CA PRO A 136 2.05 35.83 15.36
C PRO A 136 2.09 34.29 15.32
N ALA A 137 3.29 33.69 15.41
CA ALA A 137 3.50 32.24 15.44
C ALA A 137 2.56 31.49 16.41
N ALA A 138 2.41 32.02 17.63
CA ALA A 138 1.54 31.49 18.67
C ALA A 138 0.03 31.56 18.36
N GLN A 139 -0.37 32.33 17.35
CA GLN A 139 -1.74 32.41 16.86
C GLN A 139 -1.95 31.58 15.59
N TRP A 140 -0.98 31.53 14.68
CA TRP A 140 -1.09 30.85 13.38
C TRP A 140 -1.72 29.44 13.47
N PHE A 141 -1.26 28.63 14.44
CA PHE A 141 -1.70 27.25 14.61
C PHE A 141 -2.96 27.08 15.49
N LYS A 142 -3.60 28.15 15.97
CA LYS A 142 -4.89 28.07 16.69
C LYS A 142 -6.02 27.59 15.76
N ARG A 143 -7.21 27.37 16.32
CA ARG A 143 -8.42 27.10 15.52
C ARG A 143 -8.75 28.33 14.67
N TYR A 144 -9.21 28.08 13.44
CA TYR A 144 -9.73 29.12 12.56
C TYR A 144 -11.03 29.72 13.10
N ASN A 145 -11.26 31.00 12.81
CA ASN A 145 -12.48 31.72 13.17
C ASN A 145 -13.12 32.33 11.91
N GLY A 146 -14.05 31.61 11.28
CA GLY A 146 -14.69 32.06 10.04
C GLY A 146 -15.55 33.32 10.16
N LYS A 147 -15.85 33.82 11.37
CA LYS A 147 -16.52 35.12 11.55
C LYS A 147 -15.56 36.30 11.63
N THR A 148 -14.30 36.03 11.98
CA THR A 148 -13.28 37.05 12.28
C THR A 148 -11.88 36.43 12.11
N PRO A 149 -11.45 36.18 10.85
CA PRO A 149 -10.26 35.37 10.52
C PRO A 149 -8.96 35.85 11.17
N GLU A 150 -8.83 37.15 11.40
CA GLU A 150 -7.69 37.82 12.03
C GLU A 150 -7.59 37.59 13.55
N LYS A 151 -8.66 37.08 14.18
CA LYS A 151 -8.68 36.65 15.59
C LYS A 151 -8.54 35.13 15.77
N GLY A 152 -8.50 34.38 14.66
CA GLY A 152 -8.24 32.94 14.63
C GLY A 152 -6.81 32.59 14.20
N GLY A 153 -6.49 31.30 14.22
CA GLY A 153 -5.34 30.78 13.45
C GLY A 153 -5.68 30.65 11.96
N ALA A 154 -4.68 30.37 11.12
CA ALA A 154 -4.89 30.15 9.69
C ALA A 154 -5.82 28.95 9.43
N GLN A 155 -6.66 29.02 8.41
CA GLN A 155 -7.60 27.94 8.07
C GLN A 155 -6.83 26.65 7.73
N LYS A 156 -7.34 25.49 8.14
CA LYS A 156 -6.81 24.20 7.68
C LYS A 156 -7.52 23.79 6.38
N THR A 157 -6.74 23.31 5.41
CA THR A 157 -7.28 22.70 4.20
C THR A 157 -7.71 21.25 4.44
N GLU A 158 -8.70 20.82 3.66
CA GLU A 158 -9.14 19.43 3.58
C GLU A 158 -8.67 18.76 2.28
N ALA A 159 -8.09 19.51 1.32
CA ALA A 159 -7.75 19.04 -0.03
C ALA A 159 -6.78 17.86 -0.06
N LEU A 160 -5.81 17.82 0.87
CA LEU A 160 -4.74 16.81 0.93
C LEU A 160 -5.16 15.47 1.61
N LYS A 161 -6.44 15.30 1.95
CA LYS A 161 -6.96 14.17 2.76
C LYS A 161 -7.71 13.06 2.01
N PRO A 162 -8.50 13.31 0.94
CA PRO A 162 -9.21 12.25 0.23
C PRO A 162 -8.26 11.22 -0.36
N LYS A 163 -8.65 9.93 -0.43
CA LYS A 163 -7.84 8.92 -1.14
C LYS A 163 -7.58 9.30 -2.61
N ALA A 164 -8.58 9.89 -3.27
CA ALA A 164 -8.47 10.37 -4.65
C ALA A 164 -7.36 11.41 -4.87
N TRP A 165 -7.01 12.21 -3.84
CA TRP A 165 -5.90 13.17 -3.94
C TRP A 165 -4.57 12.47 -4.21
N LEU A 166 -4.35 11.26 -3.67
CA LEU A 166 -3.09 10.54 -3.89
C LEU A 166 -2.96 10.10 -5.35
N GLU A 167 -3.99 9.48 -5.92
CA GLU A 167 -3.94 9.04 -7.32
C GLU A 167 -3.89 10.23 -8.29
N GLN A 168 -4.61 11.32 -8.01
CA GLN A 168 -4.52 12.57 -8.79
C GLN A 168 -3.13 13.21 -8.68
N THR A 169 -2.48 13.16 -7.51
CA THR A 169 -1.10 13.65 -7.31
C THR A 169 -0.09 12.79 -8.07
N ARG A 170 -0.33 11.48 -8.15
CA ARG A 170 0.49 10.52 -8.91
C ARG A 170 0.37 10.72 -10.42
N GLU A 171 -0.85 10.89 -10.91
CA GLU A 171 -1.16 11.24 -12.30
C GLU A 171 -0.51 12.58 -12.69
N ALA A 172 -0.75 13.63 -11.90
CA ALA A 172 -0.14 14.95 -12.10
C ALA A 172 1.40 14.91 -12.07
N TRP A 173 2.00 14.08 -11.21
CA TRP A 173 3.47 13.92 -11.20
C TRP A 173 3.98 13.34 -12.52
N ALA A 174 3.35 12.27 -13.03
CA ALA A 174 3.72 11.69 -14.32
C ALA A 174 3.59 12.72 -15.45
N ASP A 175 2.49 13.48 -15.49
CA ASP A 175 2.26 14.52 -16.50
C ASP A 175 3.29 15.67 -16.44
N HIS A 176 3.68 16.10 -15.23
CA HIS A 176 4.72 17.10 -15.04
C HIS A 176 6.10 16.60 -15.50
N ALA A 177 6.50 15.40 -15.06
CA ALA A 177 7.78 14.82 -15.42
C ALA A 177 7.88 14.49 -16.93
N ASN A 178 6.83 13.93 -17.52
CA ASN A 178 6.77 13.62 -18.95
C ASN A 178 6.86 14.89 -19.82
N ARG A 179 6.14 15.95 -19.42
CA ARG A 179 6.22 17.26 -20.09
C ARG A 179 7.62 17.88 -19.99
N ALA A 180 8.32 17.71 -18.86
CA ALA A 180 9.69 18.16 -18.71
C ALA A 180 10.67 17.35 -19.58
N LEU A 181 10.54 16.03 -19.61
CA LEU A 181 11.33 15.12 -20.45
C LEU A 181 11.15 15.42 -21.96
N GLU A 182 9.90 15.61 -22.40
CA GLU A 182 9.58 16.00 -23.77
C GLU A 182 10.20 17.35 -24.16
N ARG A 183 10.06 18.37 -23.30
CA ARG A 183 10.64 19.71 -23.55
C ARG A 183 12.16 19.73 -23.53
N ALA A 184 12.78 18.80 -22.81
CA ALA A 184 14.23 18.59 -22.81
C ALA A 184 14.73 17.75 -24.01
N GLY A 185 13.82 17.20 -24.84
CA GLY A 185 14.18 16.42 -26.01
C GLY A 185 14.52 14.95 -25.73
N HIS A 186 14.05 14.39 -24.60
CA HIS A 186 14.21 12.97 -24.30
C HIS A 186 13.00 12.16 -24.76
N ASP A 187 13.23 10.92 -25.20
CA ASP A 187 12.16 9.95 -25.52
C ASP A 187 11.64 9.21 -24.28
N ALA A 188 12.41 9.21 -23.18
CA ALA A 188 12.03 8.56 -21.94
C ALA A 188 10.72 9.13 -21.37
N ARG A 189 9.83 8.26 -20.88
CA ARG A 189 8.57 8.62 -20.22
C ARG A 189 8.39 7.78 -18.96
N ILE A 190 7.69 8.33 -17.98
CA ILE A 190 7.26 7.63 -16.76
C ILE A 190 5.75 7.50 -16.75
N ASP A 191 5.24 6.44 -16.12
CA ASP A 191 3.81 6.20 -15.97
C ASP A 191 3.53 5.82 -14.51
N HIS A 192 2.47 6.41 -13.96
CA HIS A 192 2.07 6.25 -12.56
C HIS A 192 1.23 4.99 -12.31
N ARG A 193 0.71 4.38 -13.38
CA ARG A 193 -0.11 3.17 -13.34
C ARG A 193 0.75 1.94 -13.03
N THR A 194 0.15 0.87 -12.52
CA THR A 194 0.84 -0.42 -12.34
C THR A 194 1.29 -0.98 -13.69
N LEU A 195 2.31 -1.86 -13.68
CA LEU A 195 2.79 -2.51 -14.92
C LEU A 195 1.64 -3.26 -15.63
N GLU A 196 0.76 -3.93 -14.89
CA GLU A 196 -0.49 -4.53 -15.42
C GLU A 196 -1.36 -3.50 -16.17
N ALA A 197 -1.61 -2.33 -15.56
CA ALA A 197 -2.43 -1.27 -16.16
C ALA A 197 -1.74 -0.51 -17.31
N GLN A 198 -0.44 -0.68 -17.48
CA GLN A 198 0.33 -0.27 -18.67
C GLN A 198 0.32 -1.35 -19.76
N GLY A 199 -0.10 -2.58 -19.46
CA GLY A 199 0.01 -3.73 -20.36
C GLY A 199 1.42 -4.34 -20.43
N ILE A 200 2.30 -4.00 -19.48
CA ILE A 200 3.67 -4.52 -19.40
C ILE A 200 3.66 -5.81 -18.58
N GLU A 201 3.82 -6.94 -19.27
CA GLU A 201 4.03 -8.25 -18.66
C GLU A 201 5.44 -8.31 -18.05
N ARG A 202 5.61 -7.75 -16.84
CA ARG A 202 6.83 -7.81 -16.02
C ARG A 202 6.48 -7.71 -14.53
N LEU A 203 7.20 -8.45 -13.68
CA LEU A 203 6.98 -8.42 -12.23
C LEU A 203 7.46 -7.08 -11.63
N PRO A 204 6.70 -6.44 -10.71
CA PRO A 204 7.15 -5.26 -9.98
C PRO A 204 8.38 -5.55 -9.10
N GLY A 205 9.40 -4.69 -9.18
CA GLY A 205 10.60 -4.80 -8.34
C GLY A 205 10.35 -4.47 -6.87
N VAL A 206 11.08 -5.11 -5.96
CA VAL A 206 11.00 -4.89 -4.51
C VAL A 206 12.04 -3.88 -4.05
N HIS A 207 11.62 -2.83 -3.36
CA HIS A 207 12.56 -1.84 -2.80
C HIS A 207 13.40 -2.44 -1.66
N LEU A 208 14.73 -2.44 -1.88
CA LEU A 208 15.76 -2.74 -0.89
C LEU A 208 16.14 -1.45 -0.14
N GLY A 209 15.83 -1.40 1.16
CA GLY A 209 16.18 -0.25 1.99
C GLY A 209 17.69 -0.15 2.23
N PRO A 210 18.24 1.03 2.59
CA PRO A 210 19.69 1.24 2.72
C PRO A 210 20.40 0.23 3.62
N ASN A 211 19.79 -0.14 4.75
CA ASN A 211 20.34 -1.15 5.67
C ASN A 211 20.49 -2.53 5.00
N VAL A 212 19.60 -2.91 4.08
CA VAL A 212 19.68 -4.18 3.35
C VAL A 212 20.84 -4.15 2.37
N VAL A 213 20.98 -3.06 1.61
CA VAL A 213 22.11 -2.86 0.69
C VAL A 213 23.45 -2.84 1.45
N GLU A 214 23.50 -2.21 2.63
CA GLU A 214 24.70 -2.22 3.50
C GLU A 214 25.03 -3.62 4.06
N MET A 215 24.02 -4.44 4.35
CA MET A 215 24.22 -5.83 4.79
C MET A 215 24.72 -6.72 3.65
N GLU A 216 24.12 -6.64 2.45
CA GLU A 216 24.60 -7.34 1.26
C GLU A 216 26.03 -6.92 0.89
N GLY A 217 26.34 -5.62 0.97
CA GLY A 217 27.70 -5.09 0.76
C GLY A 217 28.74 -5.58 1.78
N ARG A 218 28.30 -6.16 2.90
CA ARG A 218 29.15 -6.84 3.89
C ARG A 218 29.12 -8.38 3.75
N GLY A 219 28.47 -8.91 2.71
CA GLY A 219 28.29 -10.34 2.47
C GLY A 219 27.24 -11.01 3.37
N ILE A 220 26.40 -10.23 4.05
CA ILE A 220 25.31 -10.73 4.89
C ILE A 220 24.05 -10.79 4.02
N ARG A 221 23.72 -12.00 3.54
CA ARG A 221 22.49 -12.22 2.76
C ARG A 221 21.23 -11.98 3.58
N THR A 222 20.22 -11.46 2.91
CA THR A 222 18.89 -11.17 3.45
C THR A 222 17.81 -11.71 2.53
N ASP A 223 16.75 -12.30 3.11
CA ASP A 223 15.62 -12.87 2.36
C ASP A 223 15.00 -11.85 1.38
N ARG A 224 15.03 -10.56 1.73
CA ARG A 224 14.51 -9.46 0.90
C ARG A 224 15.37 -9.18 -0.33
N ALA A 225 16.69 -9.34 -0.24
CA ALA A 225 17.59 -9.22 -1.39
C ALA A 225 17.52 -10.46 -2.29
N ASP A 226 17.39 -11.67 -1.71
CA ASP A 226 17.15 -12.89 -2.49
C ASP A 226 15.82 -12.81 -3.27
N VAL A 227 14.75 -12.26 -2.67
CA VAL A 227 13.48 -11.98 -3.38
C VAL A 227 13.67 -10.97 -4.53
N ALA A 228 14.40 -9.87 -4.32
CA ALA A 228 14.66 -8.90 -5.38
C ALA A 228 15.47 -9.52 -6.54
N LEU A 229 16.50 -10.30 -6.22
CA LEU A 229 17.30 -11.04 -7.21
C LEU A 229 16.45 -12.06 -8.00
N ASN A 230 15.53 -12.76 -7.33
CA ASN A 230 14.62 -13.69 -8.00
C ASN A 230 13.66 -12.96 -8.96
N ILE A 231 13.14 -11.79 -8.56
CA ILE A 231 12.29 -10.95 -9.42
C ILE A 231 13.06 -10.43 -10.63
N ASP A 232 14.28 -9.92 -10.44
CA ASP A 232 15.13 -9.47 -11.55
C ASP A 232 15.48 -10.63 -12.49
N THR A 233 15.77 -11.83 -11.95
CA THR A 233 16.02 -13.04 -12.73
C THR A 233 14.80 -13.48 -13.54
N ALA A 234 13.61 -13.48 -12.93
CA ALA A 234 12.36 -13.81 -13.60
C ALA A 234 12.02 -12.77 -14.69
N ASN A 235 12.24 -11.49 -14.41
CA ASN A 235 12.03 -10.40 -15.36
C ASN A 235 12.95 -10.51 -16.59
N ALA A 236 14.22 -10.89 -16.41
CA ALA A 236 15.12 -11.18 -17.52
C ALA A 236 14.59 -12.34 -18.39
N GLN A 237 14.14 -13.44 -17.77
CA GLN A 237 13.55 -14.57 -18.49
C GLN A 237 12.25 -14.21 -19.23
N ILE A 238 11.41 -13.33 -18.67
CA ILE A 238 10.18 -12.87 -19.33
C ILE A 238 10.54 -12.03 -20.57
N ILE A 239 11.54 -11.16 -20.49
CA ILE A 239 12.04 -10.38 -21.63
C ILE A 239 12.60 -11.30 -22.73
N ASP A 240 13.49 -12.24 -22.37
CA ASP A 240 14.04 -13.22 -23.32
C ASP A 240 12.93 -14.02 -24.04
N LEU A 241 11.88 -14.42 -23.31
CA LEU A 241 10.73 -15.14 -23.87
C LEU A 241 9.84 -14.27 -24.77
N GLN A 242 9.73 -12.98 -24.48
CA GLN A 242 9.03 -12.01 -25.33
C GLN A 242 9.79 -11.79 -26.65
N GLU A 243 11.10 -11.52 -26.59
CA GLU A 243 11.94 -11.39 -27.79
C GLU A 243 11.90 -12.67 -28.66
N TYR A 244 11.95 -13.85 -28.03
CA TYR A 244 11.84 -15.13 -28.73
C TYR A 244 10.47 -15.34 -29.39
N ARG A 245 9.38 -14.91 -28.74
CA ARG A 245 8.02 -14.96 -29.29
C ARG A 245 7.85 -14.00 -30.46
N GLU A 246 8.35 -12.78 -30.36
CA GLU A 246 8.35 -11.80 -31.46
C GLU A 246 9.14 -12.32 -32.67
N ALA A 247 10.30 -12.96 -32.44
CA ALA A 247 11.07 -13.60 -33.51
C ALA A 247 10.29 -14.72 -34.23
N ILE A 248 9.54 -15.54 -33.48
CA ILE A 248 8.66 -16.57 -34.05
C ILE A 248 7.51 -15.95 -34.84
N ASP A 249 6.84 -14.93 -34.32
CA ASP A 249 5.71 -14.28 -34.99
C ASP A 249 6.16 -13.53 -36.26
N HIS A 250 7.35 -12.91 -36.25
CA HIS A 250 7.96 -12.34 -37.46
C HIS A 250 8.28 -13.40 -38.52
N GLU A 251 8.82 -14.55 -38.13
CA GLU A 251 9.12 -15.65 -39.06
C GLU A 251 7.83 -16.30 -39.61
N ARG A 252 6.80 -16.47 -38.77
CA ARG A 252 5.48 -16.94 -39.18
C ARG A 252 4.79 -15.98 -40.16
N ASN A 253 4.96 -14.67 -39.96
CA ASN A 253 4.45 -13.65 -40.87
C ASN A 253 5.17 -13.70 -42.22
N ARG A 254 6.50 -13.83 -42.26
CA ARG A 254 7.25 -14.07 -43.52
C ARG A 254 6.76 -15.31 -44.27
N GLN A 255 6.65 -16.44 -43.58
CA GLN A 255 6.17 -17.69 -44.20
C GLN A 255 4.74 -17.55 -44.73
N SER A 256 3.88 -16.81 -44.03
CA SER A 256 2.53 -16.49 -44.49
C SER A 256 2.52 -15.60 -45.74
N GLU A 257 3.41 -14.60 -45.81
CA GLU A 257 3.60 -13.77 -47.01
C GLU A 257 4.14 -14.57 -48.21
N GLU A 258 5.08 -15.50 -47.98
CA GLU A 258 5.59 -16.39 -49.03
C GLU A 258 4.51 -17.36 -49.54
N ILE A 259 3.70 -17.95 -48.66
CA ILE A 259 2.56 -18.79 -49.04
C ILE A 259 1.54 -17.98 -49.86
N GLN A 260 1.22 -16.75 -49.47
CA GLN A 260 0.34 -15.87 -50.25
C GLN A 260 0.94 -15.50 -51.61
N ARG A 261 2.26 -15.26 -51.70
CA ARG A 261 2.95 -15.07 -52.99
C ARG A 261 2.85 -16.31 -53.87
N HIS A 262 3.09 -17.51 -53.32
CA HIS A 262 3.00 -18.76 -54.05
C HIS A 262 1.58 -19.05 -54.55
N GLN A 263 0.55 -18.79 -53.74
CA GLN A 263 -0.86 -18.94 -54.14
C GLN A 263 -1.26 -18.00 -55.28
N ARG A 264 -0.75 -16.75 -55.30
CA ARG A 264 -0.95 -15.80 -56.41
C ARG A 264 -0.28 -16.26 -57.71
N VAL A 265 0.83 -17.00 -57.63
CA VAL A 265 1.50 -17.57 -58.82
C VAL A 265 0.78 -18.83 -59.32
N SER A 266 0.25 -19.69 -58.44
CA SER A 266 -0.48 -20.91 -58.85
C SER A 266 -1.91 -20.68 -59.32
N GLY A 267 -2.52 -19.54 -59.01
CA GLY A 267 -3.89 -19.20 -59.42
C GLY A 267 -4.07 -18.86 -60.90
N ALA A 268 -2.97 -18.68 -61.65
CA ALA A 268 -3.00 -18.24 -63.05
C ALA A 268 -3.17 -19.39 -64.08
N ASP A 269 -3.07 -20.65 -63.67
CA ASP A 269 -2.86 -21.80 -64.57
C ASP A 269 -3.99 -22.86 -64.53
N ARG A 270 -5.25 -22.42 -64.39
CA ARG A 270 -6.43 -23.32 -64.39
C ARG A 270 -7.58 -22.86 -65.30
N THR A 271 -7.28 -22.71 -66.58
CA THR A 271 -8.28 -22.72 -67.66
C THR A 271 -7.75 -23.42 -68.91
N ALA A 272 -7.94 -24.74 -69.01
CA ALA A 272 -8.16 -25.49 -70.26
C ALA A 272 -8.41 -26.97 -69.96
N GLY A 273 -9.52 -27.53 -70.47
CA GLY A 273 -9.86 -28.96 -70.38
C GLY A 273 -11.15 -29.26 -71.15
N PRO A 274 -11.11 -29.93 -72.32
CA PRO A 274 -12.23 -29.90 -73.27
C PRO A 274 -13.13 -31.15 -73.32
N GLU A 275 -14.41 -30.87 -73.62
CA GLU A 275 -15.36 -31.57 -74.51
C GLU A 275 -15.94 -32.99 -74.25
N HIS A 276 -17.18 -33.10 -74.75
CA HIS A 276 -18.07 -34.27 -74.97
C HIS A 276 -18.64 -35.00 -73.73
N GLY A 277 -19.96 -35.24 -73.63
CA GLY A 277 -21.11 -34.76 -74.41
C GLY A 277 -22.34 -35.67 -74.26
N ASP A 278 -23.57 -35.13 -74.37
CA ASP A 278 -24.78 -35.90 -74.73
C ASP A 278 -25.92 -34.99 -75.24
N THR A 279 -26.86 -35.54 -76.02
CA THR A 279 -27.95 -34.85 -76.72
C THR A 279 -29.34 -35.34 -76.28
N GLY A 280 -30.26 -34.46 -75.86
CA GLY A 280 -31.49 -34.97 -75.23
C GLY A 280 -32.73 -34.09 -74.97
N ARG A 281 -33.13 -33.21 -75.90
CA ARG A 281 -34.56 -32.92 -76.25
C ARG A 281 -35.57 -32.33 -75.20
N ARG A 282 -36.26 -31.26 -75.66
CA ARG A 282 -37.64 -30.73 -75.35
C ARG A 282 -37.87 -29.61 -74.31
N SER A 283 -38.29 -28.46 -74.86
CA SER A 283 -39.15 -27.37 -74.31
C SER A 283 -40.65 -27.83 -74.25
N PRO A 284 -41.70 -27.02 -73.87
CA PRO A 284 -41.78 -25.54 -73.87
C PRO A 284 -42.65 -24.81 -72.77
N ALA A 285 -42.64 -23.46 -72.86
CA ALA A 285 -43.60 -22.46 -72.33
C ALA A 285 -43.67 -22.21 -70.80
N GLY A 286 -43.93 -21.00 -70.29
CA GLY A 286 -44.10 -19.67 -70.92
C GLY A 286 -44.62 -18.59 -69.94
N HIS A 287 -44.89 -17.37 -70.44
CA HIS A 287 -45.54 -16.20 -69.81
C HIS A 287 -44.75 -15.24 -68.87
N GLU A 288 -44.46 -14.06 -69.42
CA GLU A 288 -44.56 -12.72 -68.80
C GLU A 288 -46.06 -12.28 -68.72
N PRO A 289 -46.51 -11.14 -68.11
CA PRO A 289 -45.81 -9.85 -68.02
C PRO A 289 -45.95 -8.98 -66.73
N ASP A 290 -45.24 -7.86 -66.78
CA ASP A 290 -45.21 -6.61 -65.96
C ASP A 290 -46.60 -5.87 -65.89
N PRO A 291 -46.85 -4.72 -65.17
CA PRO A 291 -45.97 -3.53 -65.11
C PRO A 291 -45.98 -2.54 -63.89
N ALA A 292 -44.96 -1.65 -63.89
CA ALA A 292 -44.90 -0.22 -63.46
C ALA A 292 -44.88 0.20 -61.96
N GLY A 293 -44.15 1.27 -61.55
CA GLY A 293 -43.14 2.09 -62.27
C GLY A 293 -42.77 3.47 -61.60
N GLN A 294 -41.83 4.21 -62.24
CA GLN A 294 -41.48 5.68 -62.07
C GLN A 294 -40.69 6.12 -60.80
N ARG A 295 -39.63 6.98 -60.78
CA ARG A 295 -38.81 7.87 -61.69
C ARG A 295 -37.38 8.05 -61.06
N GLY A 296 -36.32 8.69 -61.62
CA GLY A 296 -36.03 9.24 -62.96
C GLY A 296 -34.98 10.42 -62.99
N ALA A 297 -33.98 10.38 -63.89
CA ALA A 297 -32.98 11.42 -64.31
C ALA A 297 -31.80 11.82 -63.37
N GLY A 298 -30.57 12.18 -63.84
CA GLY A 298 -29.92 12.05 -65.18
C GLY A 298 -28.62 12.89 -65.42
N GLY A 299 -27.67 12.38 -66.25
CA GLY A 299 -26.56 13.09 -66.99
C GLY A 299 -25.24 13.47 -66.25
N GLY A 300 -24.01 13.46 -66.84
CA GLY A 300 -23.49 12.92 -68.11
C GLY A 300 -22.03 13.36 -68.50
N VAL A 301 -21.30 12.56 -69.33
CA VAL A 301 -20.09 12.83 -70.20
C VAL A 301 -18.76 13.39 -69.59
N ALA A 302 -17.50 13.19 -70.08
CA ALA A 302 -16.93 12.55 -71.29
C ALA A 302 -15.43 12.07 -71.15
N GLU A 303 -15.04 11.05 -71.95
CA GLU A 303 -13.82 10.75 -72.78
C GLU A 303 -12.31 10.91 -72.36
N SER A 304 -11.45 10.18 -73.13
CA SER A 304 -10.03 9.77 -72.95
C SER A 304 -9.01 10.68 -73.72
N PRO A 305 -7.69 10.35 -74.04
CA PRO A 305 -6.81 9.17 -73.79
C PRO A 305 -5.31 9.47 -73.41
N ALA A 306 -4.41 8.47 -73.57
CA ALA A 306 -2.97 8.41 -73.19
C ALA A 306 -1.96 9.14 -74.16
N PRO A 307 -0.60 9.11 -73.97
CA PRO A 307 0.21 7.92 -74.36
C PRO A 307 1.59 7.64 -73.65
N ASP A 308 1.97 6.35 -73.77
CA ASP A 308 3.28 5.67 -73.95
C ASP A 308 4.65 6.41 -74.09
N ARG A 309 5.75 5.77 -73.60
CA ARG A 309 7.11 5.68 -74.20
C ARG A 309 8.18 4.93 -73.35
N GLY A 310 8.73 3.83 -73.91
CA GLY A 310 10.17 3.48 -74.08
C GLY A 310 11.11 3.27 -72.86
N GLY A 311 12.23 2.52 -72.94
CA GLY A 311 12.80 1.65 -74.00
C GLY A 311 14.32 1.40 -73.79
N MET A 312 14.82 0.17 -74.10
CA MET A 312 16.24 -0.29 -74.00
C MET A 312 16.89 -0.21 -72.59
N GLY A 313 17.95 -0.94 -72.20
CA GLY A 313 18.81 -2.03 -72.71
C GLY A 313 19.73 -2.43 -71.51
N GLY A 314 20.53 -3.48 -71.43
CA GLY A 314 21.18 -4.38 -72.39
C GLY A 314 22.48 -4.90 -71.72
N ALA A 315 23.05 -6.00 -72.22
CA ALA A 315 24.31 -6.63 -71.80
C ALA A 315 24.42 -7.19 -70.36
N GLY A 316 24.82 -8.46 -70.26
CA GLY A 316 25.34 -9.07 -69.03
C GLY A 316 26.80 -9.48 -69.20
N GLN A 317 27.43 -9.97 -68.12
CA GLN A 317 28.70 -10.67 -68.20
C GLN A 317 28.74 -11.84 -67.20
N ARG A 318 29.16 -13.01 -67.68
CA ARG A 318 29.58 -14.14 -66.85
C ARG A 318 31.10 -14.19 -66.84
N VAL A 319 31.69 -14.40 -65.66
CA VAL A 319 33.05 -14.97 -65.56
C VAL A 319 33.03 -16.06 -64.49
N ALA A 320 33.69 -17.15 -64.85
CA ALA A 320 34.17 -18.26 -64.01
C ALA A 320 34.87 -17.76 -62.73
N GLY A 321 35.09 -18.55 -61.68
CA GLY A 321 34.98 -20.00 -61.51
C GLY A 321 36.16 -20.44 -60.63
N GLY A 322 35.91 -21.23 -59.58
CA GLY A 322 36.95 -21.54 -58.60
C GLY A 322 36.53 -22.65 -57.65
N SER A 323 37.09 -23.85 -57.85
CA SER A 323 36.88 -25.01 -56.98
C SER A 323 38.05 -25.18 -56.02
N ARG A 324 37.79 -25.53 -54.75
CA ARG A 324 38.71 -26.30 -53.90
C ARG A 324 37.97 -27.00 -52.74
N ARG A 325 38.21 -28.31 -52.67
CA ARG A 325 38.23 -29.25 -51.52
C ARG A 325 37.96 -28.63 -50.13
N GLY A 326 37.18 -29.22 -49.22
CA GLY A 326 36.57 -30.55 -49.17
C GLY A 326 37.25 -31.48 -48.16
N GLU A 327 36.57 -31.77 -47.05
CA GLU A 327 36.92 -32.87 -46.15
C GLU A 327 35.66 -33.42 -45.45
N GLN A 328 35.48 -34.74 -45.48
CA GLN A 328 34.39 -35.46 -44.80
C GLN A 328 35.00 -36.30 -43.67
N ARG A 329 34.37 -36.33 -42.50
CA ARG A 329 34.36 -37.54 -41.63
C ARG A 329 32.99 -37.77 -41.02
N ARG A 330 32.60 -39.05 -40.98
CA ARG A 330 31.34 -39.59 -40.45
C ARG A 330 31.45 -39.96 -38.97
N ALA A 331 30.34 -39.86 -38.24
CA ALA A 331 29.79 -40.82 -37.26
C ALA A 331 28.48 -40.22 -36.70
N GLU A 332 27.44 -40.92 -36.25
CA GLU A 332 27.00 -42.32 -36.37
C GLU A 332 25.47 -42.36 -36.06
N ARG A 333 24.77 -43.42 -36.48
CA ARG A 333 23.46 -43.85 -35.94
C ARG A 333 23.66 -45.30 -35.47
N PRO A 334 23.10 -45.74 -34.32
CA PRO A 334 21.68 -46.11 -34.23
C PRO A 334 21.05 -45.61 -32.89
N GLU A 335 19.89 -46.01 -32.36
CA GLU A 335 18.85 -47.03 -32.66
C GLU A 335 17.43 -46.40 -32.67
N ARG A 336 16.39 -47.22 -32.44
CA ARG A 336 15.06 -46.87 -31.93
C ARG A 336 14.71 -47.86 -30.81
N VAL A 337 14.08 -47.42 -29.72
CA VAL A 337 13.35 -48.32 -28.81
C VAL A 337 12.03 -47.67 -28.38
N ALA A 338 10.95 -48.47 -28.45
CA ALA A 338 9.61 -48.34 -27.86
C ALA A 338 8.92 -46.96 -27.77
N GLY A 339 7.76 -46.84 -28.42
CA GLY A 339 6.85 -45.71 -28.24
C GLY A 339 5.87 -45.89 -27.08
N VAL A 340 5.38 -44.77 -26.55
CA VAL A 340 4.16 -44.67 -25.72
C VAL A 340 3.25 -43.63 -26.38
N ALA A 341 1.92 -43.87 -26.33
CA ALA A 341 0.91 -43.31 -27.23
C ALA A 341 0.97 -41.79 -27.47
N LEU A 342 1.03 -41.41 -28.75
CA LEU A 342 0.97 -40.03 -29.23
C LEU A 342 -0.49 -39.61 -29.51
N GLU A 343 -1.35 -39.58 -28.49
CA GLU A 343 -2.77 -39.15 -28.61
C GLU A 343 -3.16 -37.99 -27.67
N ALA A 344 -2.21 -37.38 -26.96
CA ALA A 344 -2.51 -36.42 -25.88
C ALA A 344 -2.20 -34.93 -26.18
N MET A 345 -1.79 -34.57 -27.41
CA MET A 345 -1.34 -33.20 -27.75
C MET A 345 -1.90 -32.63 -29.07
N ALA A 346 -3.11 -33.04 -29.47
CA ALA A 346 -3.79 -32.51 -30.65
C ALA A 346 -5.25 -32.11 -30.34
N ASN A 347 -5.45 -31.18 -29.40
CA ASN A 347 -6.70 -30.43 -29.20
C ASN A 347 -6.52 -29.29 -28.18
N ARG A 348 -5.78 -28.23 -28.53
CA ARG A 348 -5.78 -26.94 -27.79
C ARG A 348 -5.85 -25.68 -28.66
N ASP A 349 -5.99 -25.81 -29.99
CA ASP A 349 -6.22 -24.69 -30.91
C ASP A 349 -7.69 -24.60 -31.36
N ALA A 350 -8.57 -24.19 -30.43
CA ALA A 350 -9.90 -23.69 -30.75
C ALA A 350 -10.49 -22.95 -29.54
N GLY A 351 -10.47 -21.61 -29.54
CA GLY A 351 -11.18 -20.83 -28.51
C GLY A 351 -10.59 -19.49 -28.08
N PHE A 352 -10.03 -18.68 -28.98
CA PHE A 352 -9.63 -17.30 -28.64
C PHE A 352 -10.17 -16.24 -29.61
N HIS A 353 -11.48 -16.26 -29.83
CA HIS A 353 -12.25 -15.13 -30.36
C HIS A 353 -13.70 -15.23 -29.87
N ASP A 354 -13.98 -14.80 -28.64
CA ASP A 354 -15.30 -14.26 -28.28
C ASP A 354 -15.30 -13.50 -26.94
N ALA A 355 -14.83 -12.24 -26.95
CA ALA A 355 -14.78 -11.38 -25.77
C ALA A 355 -16.14 -10.71 -25.43
N TYR A 356 -17.22 -11.02 -26.17
CA TYR A 356 -18.53 -10.37 -26.02
C TYR A 356 -19.73 -11.36 -25.99
N GLY A 357 -19.51 -12.57 -25.46
CA GLY A 357 -20.60 -13.52 -25.16
C GLY A 357 -21.54 -13.05 -24.03
N GLY A 358 -22.82 -13.45 -24.09
CA GLY A 358 -23.86 -13.03 -23.16
C GLY A 358 -23.67 -13.57 -21.73
N ALA A 359 -24.37 -12.97 -20.76
CA ALA A 359 -24.28 -13.39 -19.36
C ALA A 359 -24.78 -14.83 -19.11
N ALA A 360 -25.54 -15.41 -20.04
CA ALA A 360 -26.00 -16.79 -20.00
C ALA A 360 -24.87 -17.79 -20.34
N ASP A 361 -24.00 -17.47 -21.31
CA ASP A 361 -23.01 -18.43 -21.84
C ASP A 361 -21.84 -18.64 -20.86
N ARG A 362 -21.42 -17.56 -20.18
CA ARG A 362 -20.40 -17.62 -19.10
C ARG A 362 -20.77 -18.56 -17.94
N ILE A 363 -22.06 -18.85 -17.78
CA ILE A 363 -22.59 -19.72 -16.73
C ILE A 363 -22.60 -21.19 -17.16
N VAL A 364 -22.73 -21.48 -18.45
CA VAL A 364 -22.71 -22.85 -19.00
C VAL A 364 -21.31 -23.48 -18.86
N ALA A 365 -20.25 -22.67 -18.87
CA ALA A 365 -18.87 -23.12 -18.75
C ALA A 365 -18.46 -23.65 -17.35
N LEU A 366 -19.22 -23.34 -16.28
CA LEU A 366 -18.81 -23.60 -14.88
C LEU A 366 -19.50 -24.82 -14.22
N ALA A 367 -20.14 -25.69 -15.01
CA ALA A 367 -20.97 -26.79 -14.51
C ALA A 367 -20.58 -28.19 -15.01
N ARG A 368 -19.32 -28.41 -15.42
CA ARG A 368 -18.80 -29.77 -15.66
C ARG A 368 -18.34 -30.40 -14.33
N PRO A 369 -18.78 -31.62 -13.99
CA PRO A 369 -18.25 -32.35 -12.85
C PRO A 369 -16.91 -33.00 -13.21
N ASP A 370 -15.85 -32.72 -12.45
CA ASP A 370 -14.65 -33.55 -12.51
C ASP A 370 -14.93 -34.90 -11.84
N ALA A 371 -14.69 -35.96 -12.60
CA ALA A 371 -14.97 -37.32 -12.21
C ALA A 371 -13.82 -37.92 -11.38
N THR A 372 -13.78 -37.63 -10.07
CA THR A 372 -13.32 -38.56 -9.00
C THR A 372 -13.41 -37.92 -7.61
N ASP A 373 -14.52 -38.13 -6.90
CA ASP A 373 -14.46 -38.61 -5.50
C ASP A 373 -15.83 -39.15 -5.06
N ASN A 374 -15.86 -40.31 -4.41
CA ASN A 374 -17.11 -40.99 -4.06
C ASN A 374 -16.99 -41.71 -2.72
N ARG A 375 -17.11 -40.95 -1.62
CA ARG A 375 -17.35 -41.42 -0.24
C ARG A 375 -17.73 -40.25 0.67
N GLY A 376 -18.65 -40.46 1.63
CA GLY A 376 -19.06 -39.45 2.63
C GLY A 376 -20.38 -38.73 2.31
N ARG A 377 -21.49 -39.46 2.35
CA ARG A 377 -22.84 -38.93 2.10
C ARG A 377 -23.39 -38.21 3.35
N LEU A 378 -23.22 -36.89 3.41
CA LEU A 378 -24.20 -36.02 4.10
C LEU A 378 -25.56 -36.27 3.43
N ASP A 379 -26.62 -36.52 4.20
CA ASP A 379 -27.90 -36.95 3.64
C ASP A 379 -28.73 -35.77 3.08
N LEU A 380 -28.22 -35.19 1.99
CA LEU A 380 -28.85 -34.13 1.21
C LEU A 380 -30.18 -34.55 0.56
N ALA A 381 -30.61 -35.81 0.69
CA ALA A 381 -31.84 -36.31 0.10
C ALA A 381 -33.11 -35.77 0.80
N ALA A 382 -33.01 -35.35 2.07
CA ALA A 382 -34.16 -34.89 2.86
C ALA A 382 -34.73 -33.51 2.46
N LEU A 383 -34.04 -32.74 1.61
CA LEU A 383 -34.44 -31.40 1.16
C LEU A 383 -34.81 -31.38 -0.34
N GLY A 384 -35.50 -32.43 -0.79
CA GLY A 384 -35.74 -32.72 -2.21
C GLY A 384 -36.54 -31.67 -2.98
N GLY A 385 -36.26 -31.55 -4.28
CA GLY A 385 -37.03 -30.71 -5.23
C GLY A 385 -36.31 -29.44 -5.69
N PRO A 386 -36.39 -28.33 -4.93
CA PRO A 386 -36.03 -26.99 -5.43
C PRO A 386 -34.52 -26.73 -5.52
N MET A 387 -33.70 -27.52 -4.80
CA MET A 387 -32.24 -27.35 -4.76
C MET A 387 -31.54 -27.42 -6.12
N LYS A 388 -32.10 -28.09 -7.13
CA LYS A 388 -31.46 -28.22 -8.46
C LYS A 388 -31.35 -26.90 -9.23
N ASN A 389 -32.25 -25.94 -8.98
CA ASN A 389 -32.35 -24.71 -9.78
C ASN A 389 -31.95 -23.43 -9.01
N ASP A 390 -31.89 -23.47 -7.67
CA ASP A 390 -31.53 -22.29 -6.86
C ASP A 390 -30.02 -22.20 -6.57
N ARG A 391 -29.31 -21.40 -7.38
CA ARG A 391 -27.86 -21.20 -7.28
C ARG A 391 -27.41 -20.53 -5.97
N THR A 392 -28.24 -19.68 -5.37
CA THR A 392 -27.93 -19.10 -4.05
C THR A 392 -27.88 -20.20 -3.00
N LEU A 393 -28.89 -21.07 -2.98
CA LEU A 393 -28.96 -22.17 -2.01
C LEU A 393 -27.80 -23.17 -2.19
N GLN A 394 -27.41 -23.45 -3.44
CA GLN A 394 -26.24 -24.26 -3.77
C GLN A 394 -24.92 -23.62 -3.27
N ALA A 395 -24.74 -22.32 -3.48
CA ALA A 395 -23.54 -21.60 -3.02
C ALA A 395 -23.43 -21.59 -1.49
N ILE A 396 -24.52 -21.28 -0.79
CA ILE A 396 -24.60 -21.32 0.68
C ILE A 396 -24.28 -22.73 1.19
N GLY A 397 -24.94 -23.77 0.67
CA GLY A 397 -24.72 -25.15 1.10
C GLY A 397 -23.28 -25.63 0.90
N ARG A 398 -22.63 -25.25 -0.21
CA ARG A 398 -21.21 -25.54 -0.47
C ARG A 398 -20.28 -24.76 0.48
N GLN A 399 -20.56 -23.49 0.75
CA GLN A 399 -19.77 -22.67 1.67
C GLN A 399 -19.85 -23.20 3.11
N LEU A 400 -21.06 -23.48 3.61
CA LEU A 400 -21.26 -24.07 4.94
C LEU A 400 -20.53 -25.41 5.07
N LYS A 401 -20.62 -26.29 4.07
CA LYS A 401 -19.90 -27.58 4.05
C LYS A 401 -18.37 -27.40 4.08
N ALA A 402 -17.84 -26.44 3.32
CA ALA A 402 -16.39 -26.18 3.27
C ALA A 402 -15.87 -25.46 4.53
N MET A 403 -16.71 -24.69 5.22
CA MET A 403 -16.38 -24.11 6.53
C MET A 403 -16.44 -25.16 7.65
N GLY A 404 -17.35 -26.12 7.57
CA GLY A 404 -17.36 -27.31 8.43
C GLY A 404 -17.76 -27.06 9.90
N CYS A 405 -18.30 -25.89 10.22
CA CYS A 405 -18.82 -25.55 11.55
C CYS A 405 -20.25 -26.06 11.73
N GLU A 406 -20.63 -26.37 12.97
CA GLU A 406 -22.02 -26.69 13.33
C GLU A 406 -22.87 -25.42 13.37
N ARG A 407 -22.34 -24.34 13.96
CA ARG A 407 -23.03 -23.06 14.15
C ARG A 407 -22.24 -21.88 13.57
N PHE A 408 -22.99 -20.90 13.07
CA PHE A 408 -22.49 -19.72 12.38
C PHE A 408 -23.19 -18.46 12.89
N ASP A 409 -22.45 -17.36 12.99
CA ASP A 409 -23.07 -16.04 13.03
C ASP A 409 -23.31 -15.56 11.60
N ILE A 410 -24.55 -15.20 11.30
CA ILE A 410 -24.94 -14.49 10.09
C ILE A 410 -25.09 -13.00 10.40
N GLY A 411 -24.29 -12.18 9.72
CA GLY A 411 -24.37 -10.73 9.78
C GLY A 411 -25.19 -10.20 8.62
N VAL A 412 -26.24 -9.43 8.89
CA VAL A 412 -27.03 -8.70 7.89
C VAL A 412 -26.82 -7.22 8.14
N ARG A 413 -26.12 -6.54 7.24
CA ARG A 413 -25.74 -5.13 7.38
C ARG A 413 -26.44 -4.26 6.35
N ASP A 414 -27.19 -3.27 6.79
CA ASP A 414 -27.77 -2.26 5.91
C ASP A 414 -26.63 -1.43 5.27
N ALA A 415 -26.57 -1.37 3.94
CA ALA A 415 -25.51 -0.66 3.23
C ALA A 415 -25.60 0.88 3.35
N THR A 416 -26.79 1.41 3.63
CA THR A 416 -27.08 2.86 3.72
C THR A 416 -26.86 3.37 5.14
N THR A 417 -27.44 2.69 6.14
CA THR A 417 -27.35 3.10 7.56
C THR A 417 -26.12 2.53 8.25
N GLY A 418 -25.50 1.49 7.67
CA GLY A 418 -24.38 0.78 8.25
C GLY A 418 -24.74 -0.15 9.42
N GLN A 419 -26.01 -0.18 9.85
CA GLN A 419 -26.51 -0.96 10.98
C GLN A 419 -26.32 -2.46 10.74
N MET A 420 -25.77 -3.17 11.73
CA MET A 420 -25.58 -4.62 11.70
C MET A 420 -26.66 -5.33 12.53
N MET A 421 -27.27 -6.37 11.97
CA MET A 421 -28.05 -7.38 12.69
C MET A 421 -27.27 -8.70 12.69
N ASN A 422 -27.13 -9.32 13.86
CA ASN A 422 -26.42 -10.59 14.01
C ASN A 422 -27.42 -11.69 14.41
N ARG A 423 -27.29 -12.87 13.83
CA ARG A 423 -28.09 -14.08 14.14
C ARG A 423 -27.18 -15.29 14.22
N GLU A 424 -27.15 -15.96 15.37
CA GLU A 424 -26.46 -17.24 15.51
C GLU A 424 -27.41 -18.39 15.09
N TRP A 425 -26.99 -19.19 14.11
CA TRP A 425 -27.78 -20.26 13.50
C TRP A 425 -26.92 -21.50 13.20
N SER A 426 -27.51 -22.68 13.33
CA SER A 426 -26.93 -23.90 12.77
C SER A 426 -26.92 -23.87 11.24
N ALA A 427 -26.06 -24.69 10.61
CA ALA A 427 -26.01 -24.81 9.14
C ALA A 427 -27.39 -25.07 8.49
N ALA A 428 -28.26 -25.84 9.15
CA ALA A 428 -29.62 -26.11 8.70
C ALA A 428 -30.53 -24.88 8.81
N GLU A 429 -30.46 -24.13 9.91
CA GLU A 429 -31.22 -22.89 10.12
C GLU A 429 -30.78 -21.79 9.14
N VAL A 430 -29.49 -21.70 8.78
CA VAL A 430 -29.01 -20.77 7.73
C VAL A 430 -29.66 -21.09 6.38
N LEU A 431 -29.68 -22.37 5.98
CA LEU A 431 -30.35 -22.81 4.75
C LEU A 431 -31.87 -22.52 4.80
N GLN A 432 -32.54 -22.84 5.91
CA GLN A 432 -33.97 -22.58 6.12
C GLN A 432 -34.31 -21.09 6.00
N ASN A 433 -33.45 -20.19 6.51
CA ASN A 433 -33.65 -18.75 6.48
C ASN A 433 -33.16 -18.08 5.18
N THR A 434 -32.68 -18.84 4.18
CA THR A 434 -32.25 -18.31 2.87
C THR A 434 -33.31 -17.42 2.18
N PRO A 435 -34.62 -17.70 2.20
CA PRO A 435 -35.63 -16.81 1.62
C PRO A 435 -35.70 -15.43 2.32
N TRP A 436 -35.52 -15.40 3.66
CA TRP A 436 -35.43 -14.15 4.41
C TRP A 436 -34.15 -13.39 4.09
N LEU A 437 -33.00 -14.08 4.02
CA LEU A 437 -31.73 -13.48 3.63
C LEU A 437 -31.79 -12.89 2.20
N LYS A 438 -32.45 -13.57 1.25
CA LYS A 438 -32.70 -13.05 -0.10
C LYS A 438 -33.52 -11.77 -0.08
N ARG A 439 -34.58 -11.70 0.75
CA ARG A 439 -35.38 -10.49 0.94
C ARG A 439 -34.57 -9.34 1.55
N MET A 440 -33.80 -9.60 2.60
CA MET A 440 -32.93 -8.59 3.22
C MET A 440 -31.90 -8.08 2.21
N ASN A 441 -31.27 -8.97 1.45
CA ASN A 441 -30.31 -8.59 0.41
C ASN A 441 -30.96 -7.74 -0.68
N ALA A 442 -32.14 -8.15 -1.20
CA ALA A 442 -32.90 -7.36 -2.18
C ALA A 442 -33.20 -5.94 -1.69
N GLN A 443 -33.47 -5.77 -0.38
CA GLN A 443 -33.73 -4.49 0.28
C GLN A 443 -32.48 -3.62 0.54
N GLY A 444 -31.28 -4.03 0.11
CA GLY A 444 -30.06 -3.23 0.28
C GLY A 444 -29.13 -3.68 1.39
N ASN A 445 -29.35 -4.86 1.98
CA ASN A 445 -28.48 -5.39 3.03
C ASN A 445 -27.36 -6.28 2.45
N ASP A 446 -26.13 -6.03 2.88
CA ASP A 446 -25.01 -6.94 2.72
C ASP A 446 -25.16 -8.17 3.66
N VAL A 447 -24.85 -9.37 3.16
CA VAL A 447 -24.89 -10.61 3.96
C VAL A 447 -23.47 -11.13 4.21
N TYR A 448 -23.20 -11.46 5.47
CA TYR A 448 -21.91 -11.90 6.00
C TYR A 448 -22.07 -13.19 6.82
N ILE A 449 -20.98 -13.94 6.96
CA ILE A 449 -20.89 -15.18 7.72
C ILE A 449 -19.54 -15.28 8.45
N ARG A 450 -19.57 -15.86 9.64
CA ARG A 450 -18.40 -16.38 10.37
C ARG A 450 -18.82 -17.56 11.26
N PRO A 451 -17.89 -18.39 11.75
CA PRO A 451 -18.19 -19.37 12.81
C PRO A 451 -18.77 -18.68 14.06
N ALA A 452 -19.68 -19.35 14.78
CA ALA A 452 -20.24 -18.82 16.02
C ALA A 452 -19.17 -18.64 17.12
N GLU A 453 -19.41 -17.76 18.11
CA GLU A 453 -18.37 -17.37 19.08
C GLU A 453 -17.84 -18.52 19.95
N GLN A 454 -18.69 -19.52 20.24
CA GLN A 454 -18.31 -20.72 21.01
C GLN A 454 -17.94 -21.92 20.12
N GLU A 455 -17.93 -21.76 18.80
CA GLU A 455 -17.62 -22.83 17.85
C GLU A 455 -16.15 -23.26 17.95
N ARG A 456 -15.89 -24.58 18.00
CA ARG A 456 -14.53 -25.11 18.02
C ARG A 456 -14.01 -25.32 16.60
N HIS A 457 -13.48 -24.26 16.00
CA HIS A 457 -12.95 -24.28 14.63
C HIS A 457 -11.47 -23.86 14.55
N GLY A 458 -10.79 -24.28 13.49
CA GLY A 458 -9.44 -23.82 13.09
C GLY A 458 -9.43 -22.92 11.85
N LEU A 459 -10.58 -22.30 11.51
CA LEU A 459 -10.69 -21.38 10.37
C LEU A 459 -10.16 -19.96 10.69
N VAL A 460 -9.42 -19.40 9.74
CA VAL A 460 -8.89 -18.03 9.71
C VAL A 460 -9.32 -17.37 8.40
N LEU A 461 -9.79 -16.11 8.45
CA LEU A 461 -10.12 -15.32 7.27
C LEU A 461 -8.88 -14.53 6.80
N VAL A 462 -8.70 -14.44 5.50
CA VAL A 462 -7.81 -13.51 4.80
C VAL A 462 -8.66 -12.80 3.75
N ASP A 463 -8.61 -11.46 3.70
CA ASP A 463 -9.54 -10.60 2.96
C ASP A 463 -8.80 -9.57 2.10
N ASP A 464 -9.43 -9.08 1.04
CA ASP A 464 -8.84 -8.18 0.01
C ASP A 464 -7.68 -8.82 -0.79
N LEU A 465 -7.83 -10.09 -1.19
CA LEU A 465 -6.88 -10.86 -2.01
C LEU A 465 -7.14 -10.71 -3.52
N SER A 466 -6.08 -10.81 -4.33
CA SER A 466 -6.12 -10.98 -5.79
C SER A 466 -6.15 -12.46 -6.21
N GLU A 467 -6.14 -12.74 -7.52
CA GLU A 467 -6.01 -14.11 -8.03
C GLU A 467 -4.59 -14.67 -7.89
N PHE A 468 -3.57 -13.81 -7.91
CA PHE A 468 -2.16 -14.20 -7.76
C PHE A 468 -1.85 -14.62 -6.32
N ASP A 469 -2.32 -13.85 -5.34
CA ASP A 469 -2.13 -14.18 -3.91
C ASP A 469 -2.74 -15.54 -3.57
N LEU A 470 -3.85 -15.91 -4.22
CA LEU A 470 -4.48 -17.23 -4.04
C LEU A 470 -3.64 -18.37 -4.62
N ASP A 471 -2.83 -18.13 -5.63
CA ASP A 471 -1.93 -19.12 -6.22
C ASP A 471 -0.62 -19.23 -5.41
N ASP A 472 -0.08 -18.11 -4.92
CA ASP A 472 1.04 -18.10 -3.96
C ASP A 472 0.65 -18.81 -2.65
N MET A 473 -0.53 -18.49 -2.08
CA MET A 473 -1.09 -19.22 -0.93
C MET A 473 -1.17 -20.73 -1.18
N LYS A 474 -1.51 -21.18 -2.39
CA LYS A 474 -1.55 -22.62 -2.71
C LYS A 474 -0.13 -23.20 -2.81
N ALA A 475 0.80 -22.52 -3.48
CA ALA A 475 2.18 -22.95 -3.66
C ALA A 475 2.93 -23.08 -2.32
N GLU A 476 2.65 -22.17 -1.39
CA GLU A 476 3.28 -22.11 -0.07
C GLU A 476 2.60 -22.99 1.00
N GLY A 477 1.60 -23.81 0.63
CA GLY A 477 0.89 -24.69 1.56
C GLY A 477 -0.08 -23.97 2.51
N ARG A 478 -0.52 -22.75 2.18
CA ARG A 478 -1.62 -22.01 2.84
C ARG A 478 -2.94 -22.23 2.08
N GLU A 479 -3.18 -23.44 1.56
CA GLU A 479 -4.28 -23.70 0.62
C GLU A 479 -5.64 -23.29 1.23
N PRO A 480 -6.45 -22.45 0.54
CA PRO A 480 -7.76 -22.09 1.04
C PRO A 480 -8.70 -23.30 1.17
N ALA A 481 -9.34 -23.42 2.34
CA ALA A 481 -10.47 -24.34 2.52
C ALA A 481 -11.66 -23.91 1.63
N LEU A 482 -11.84 -22.60 1.45
CA LEU A 482 -12.70 -22.02 0.42
C LEU A 482 -12.22 -20.65 -0.04
N VAL A 483 -12.57 -20.30 -1.27
CA VAL A 483 -12.33 -18.98 -1.90
C VAL A 483 -13.66 -18.38 -2.29
N VAL A 484 -13.92 -17.15 -1.87
CA VAL A 484 -15.10 -16.38 -2.24
C VAL A 484 -14.67 -15.10 -2.94
N GLU A 485 -15.17 -14.87 -4.14
CA GLU A 485 -15.05 -13.59 -4.83
C GLU A 485 -16.12 -12.64 -4.28
N THR A 486 -15.69 -11.54 -3.68
CA THR A 486 -16.56 -10.55 -3.03
C THR A 486 -17.09 -9.50 -4.02
N SER A 487 -16.31 -9.22 -5.05
CA SER A 487 -16.64 -8.45 -6.25
C SER A 487 -15.65 -8.82 -7.36
N PRO A 488 -15.86 -8.47 -8.65
CA PRO A 488 -15.02 -8.96 -9.75
C PRO A 488 -13.52 -8.76 -9.49
N LYS A 489 -12.72 -9.84 -9.62
CA LYS A 489 -11.26 -9.86 -9.31
C LYS A 489 -10.86 -9.56 -7.85
N ASN A 490 -11.80 -9.51 -6.90
CA ASN A 490 -11.51 -9.25 -5.48
C ASN A 490 -11.98 -10.46 -4.65
N TYR A 491 -11.07 -11.08 -3.90
CA TYR A 491 -11.31 -12.36 -3.24
C TYR A 491 -11.10 -12.27 -1.72
N GLN A 492 -11.69 -13.23 -1.02
CA GLN A 492 -11.40 -13.56 0.37
C GLN A 492 -11.17 -15.08 0.44
N ALA A 493 -10.25 -15.51 1.30
CA ALA A 493 -9.94 -16.91 1.53
C ALA A 493 -10.22 -17.27 2.99
N TRP A 494 -10.81 -18.44 3.22
CA TRP A 494 -10.78 -19.05 4.55
C TRP A 494 -9.73 -20.15 4.57
N VAL A 495 -8.69 -19.98 5.37
CA VAL A 495 -7.64 -20.99 5.58
C VAL A 495 -7.99 -21.79 6.83
N LYS A 496 -8.03 -23.13 6.72
CA LYS A 496 -8.22 -24.02 7.87
C LYS A 496 -6.85 -24.51 8.34
N VAL A 497 -6.39 -24.05 9.50
CA VAL A 497 -5.06 -24.43 10.03
C VAL A 497 -5.07 -25.66 10.95
N ALA A 498 -6.23 -25.99 11.52
CA ALA A 498 -6.45 -27.16 12.35
C ALA A 498 -7.96 -27.51 12.35
N ASP A 499 -8.35 -28.60 13.00
CA ASP A 499 -9.78 -28.84 13.30
C ASP A 499 -10.30 -27.84 14.34
N ALA A 500 -9.52 -27.56 15.40
CA ALA A 500 -9.83 -26.54 16.39
C ALA A 500 -8.58 -25.75 16.80
N ALA A 501 -8.67 -24.43 16.83
CA ALA A 501 -7.63 -23.53 17.35
C ALA A 501 -8.24 -22.38 18.17
N GLY A 502 -7.56 -22.01 19.26
CA GLY A 502 -8.01 -20.93 20.14
C GLY A 502 -8.03 -19.56 19.46
N GLY A 503 -8.90 -18.65 19.91
CA GLY A 503 -9.07 -17.33 19.30
C GLY A 503 -7.81 -16.46 19.31
N GLU A 504 -6.90 -16.64 20.28
CA GLU A 504 -5.61 -15.94 20.33
C GLU A 504 -4.67 -16.41 19.20
N LEU A 505 -4.51 -17.73 19.05
CA LEU A 505 -3.75 -18.35 17.97
C LEU A 505 -4.32 -17.96 16.59
N ARG A 506 -5.64 -18.10 16.40
CA ARG A 506 -6.29 -17.72 15.13
C ARG A 506 -6.13 -16.24 14.81
N GLY A 507 -6.16 -15.37 15.82
CA GLY A 507 -5.93 -13.93 15.64
C GLY A 507 -4.47 -13.60 15.30
N GLN A 508 -3.51 -14.33 15.88
CA GLN A 508 -2.10 -14.17 15.52
C GLN A 508 -1.84 -14.66 14.08
N ILE A 509 -2.36 -15.84 13.72
CA ILE A 509 -2.27 -16.36 12.35
C ILE A 509 -2.97 -15.44 11.35
N ALA A 510 -4.11 -14.84 11.68
CA ALA A 510 -4.78 -13.87 10.80
C ALA A 510 -3.87 -12.69 10.46
N ARG A 511 -3.15 -12.14 11.46
CA ARG A 511 -2.17 -11.06 11.25
C ARG A 511 -0.94 -11.51 10.49
N THR A 512 -0.46 -12.74 10.73
CA THR A 512 0.64 -13.33 9.97
C THR A 512 0.25 -13.46 8.49
N LEU A 513 -0.88 -14.11 8.18
CA LEU A 513 -1.35 -14.30 6.81
C LEU A 513 -1.67 -12.98 6.10
N ALA A 514 -2.30 -12.02 6.80
CA ALA A 514 -2.52 -10.68 6.24
C ALA A 514 -1.20 -9.96 5.90
N SER A 515 -0.15 -10.16 6.71
CA SER A 515 1.19 -9.62 6.45
C SER A 515 2.02 -10.43 5.44
N GLU A 516 1.71 -11.71 5.22
CA GLU A 516 2.37 -12.55 4.21
C GLU A 516 1.87 -12.20 2.80
N TYR A 517 0.57 -11.92 2.63
CA TYR A 517 -0.09 -11.69 1.33
C TYR A 517 -0.65 -10.27 1.12
N ASP A 518 -0.10 -9.26 1.82
CA ASP A 518 -0.51 -7.83 1.83
C ASP A 518 -2.04 -7.56 1.91
N ALA A 519 -2.76 -8.49 2.55
CA ALA A 519 -4.22 -8.49 2.71
C ALA A 519 -4.69 -7.57 3.86
N ASP A 520 -5.97 -7.17 3.86
CA ASP A 520 -6.47 -6.08 4.73
C ASP A 520 -6.18 -6.32 6.23
N PRO A 521 -5.26 -5.55 6.85
CA PRO A 521 -4.92 -5.70 8.26
C PRO A 521 -6.09 -5.37 9.21
N ALA A 522 -7.11 -4.64 8.75
CA ALA A 522 -8.33 -4.38 9.52
C ALA A 522 -9.27 -5.60 9.57
N SER A 523 -9.12 -6.55 8.64
CA SER A 523 -9.83 -7.84 8.63
C SER A 523 -9.07 -8.95 9.39
N ALA A 524 -7.84 -8.68 9.84
CA ALA A 524 -6.94 -9.64 10.48
C ALA A 524 -7.25 -9.91 11.97
N ASP A 525 -8.48 -10.33 12.27
CA ASP A 525 -8.93 -10.68 13.63
C ASP A 525 -9.65 -12.04 13.70
N SER A 526 -9.70 -12.63 14.90
CA SER A 526 -10.21 -14.01 15.10
C SER A 526 -11.74 -14.15 15.06
N ARG A 527 -12.48 -13.06 14.91
CA ARG A 527 -13.95 -13.01 14.82
C ARG A 527 -14.42 -12.17 13.61
N HIS A 528 -13.56 -11.97 12.61
CA HIS A 528 -13.93 -11.17 11.44
C HIS A 528 -15.06 -11.81 10.61
N TYR A 529 -15.82 -10.98 9.91
CA TYR A 529 -16.94 -11.40 9.07
C TYR A 529 -16.53 -11.53 7.59
N GLY A 530 -16.55 -12.75 7.06
CA GLY A 530 -16.44 -12.96 5.62
C GLY A 530 -17.80 -12.75 4.90
N ARG A 531 -17.77 -12.54 3.59
CA ARG A 531 -18.97 -12.59 2.74
C ARG A 531 -19.59 -13.98 2.67
N LEU A 532 -20.92 -14.04 2.66
CA LEU A 532 -21.68 -15.25 2.32
C LEU A 532 -22.01 -15.24 0.81
N ALA A 533 -21.60 -16.29 0.11
CA ALA A 533 -21.80 -16.42 -1.34
C ALA A 533 -23.28 -16.66 -1.71
N GLY A 534 -23.63 -16.31 -2.95
CA GLY A 534 -24.99 -16.45 -3.46
C GLY A 534 -25.89 -15.23 -3.23
N PHE A 535 -25.33 -14.11 -2.74
CA PHE A 535 -25.99 -12.82 -2.56
C PHE A 535 -25.32 -11.71 -3.37
N THR A 536 -25.99 -10.57 -3.55
CA THR A 536 -25.40 -9.38 -4.20
C THR A 536 -24.60 -8.55 -3.18
N ASN A 537 -23.44 -8.03 -3.60
CA ASN A 537 -22.65 -7.07 -2.80
C ASN A 537 -23.30 -5.69 -2.92
N ARG A 538 -23.75 -5.13 -1.79
CA ARG A 538 -24.56 -3.90 -1.73
C ARG A 538 -23.76 -2.62 -1.48
N LYS A 539 -22.43 -2.70 -1.37
CA LYS A 539 -21.58 -1.50 -1.22
C LYS A 539 -21.51 -0.71 -2.53
N ASP A 540 -21.87 0.57 -2.49
CA ASP A 540 -21.94 1.45 -3.67
C ASP A 540 -20.67 1.47 -4.53
N LYS A 541 -19.48 1.35 -3.92
CA LYS A 541 -18.20 1.31 -4.63
C LYS A 541 -18.04 0.16 -5.63
N HIS A 542 -18.88 -0.88 -5.54
CA HIS A 542 -18.90 -2.01 -6.48
C HIS A 542 -20.12 -1.99 -7.41
N THR A 543 -21.04 -1.04 -7.25
CA THR A 543 -22.17 -0.85 -8.16
C THR A 543 -21.64 -0.36 -9.50
N THR A 544 -21.91 -1.11 -10.57
CA THR A 544 -21.50 -0.73 -11.94
C THR A 544 -22.14 0.59 -12.37
N ARG A 545 -21.56 1.25 -13.39
CA ARG A 545 -22.09 2.50 -13.98
C ARG A 545 -23.55 2.41 -14.45
N ALA A 546 -24.07 1.19 -14.68
CA ALA A 546 -25.47 0.92 -15.06
C ALA A 546 -26.37 0.54 -13.86
N GLY A 547 -25.89 0.67 -12.61
CA GLY A 547 -26.67 0.39 -11.40
C GLY A 547 -26.68 -1.08 -10.96
N TYR A 548 -26.05 -2.00 -11.69
CA TYR A 548 -26.00 -3.41 -11.30
C TYR A 548 -24.97 -3.66 -10.19
N GLN A 549 -25.41 -4.40 -9.18
CA GLN A 549 -24.59 -4.87 -8.05
C GLN A 549 -24.04 -6.28 -8.36
N PRO A 550 -22.74 -6.53 -8.16
CA PRO A 550 -22.14 -7.82 -8.47
C PRO A 550 -22.58 -8.90 -7.48
N TRP A 551 -22.60 -10.14 -7.95
CA TRP A 551 -22.83 -11.31 -7.10
C TRP A 551 -21.56 -11.72 -6.38
N VAL A 552 -21.69 -12.11 -5.11
CA VAL A 552 -20.64 -12.78 -4.34
C VAL A 552 -20.62 -14.25 -4.75
N LEU A 553 -19.49 -14.72 -5.29
CA LEU A 553 -19.36 -16.04 -5.90
C LEU A 553 -18.43 -16.95 -5.09
N LEU A 554 -18.87 -18.18 -4.82
CA LEU A 554 -18.01 -19.22 -4.25
C LEU A 554 -17.19 -19.85 -5.39
N ARG A 555 -15.88 -19.56 -5.43
CA ARG A 555 -14.97 -20.03 -6.49
C ARG A 555 -14.44 -21.42 -6.18
N GLU A 556 -13.84 -21.60 -5.00
CA GLU A 556 -13.34 -22.90 -4.52
C GLU A 556 -13.94 -23.26 -3.17
N SER A 557 -14.08 -24.56 -2.87
CA SER A 557 -14.76 -25.04 -1.65
C SER A 557 -14.27 -26.44 -1.24
N LYS A 558 -12.95 -26.61 -1.08
CA LYS A 558 -12.29 -27.90 -0.83
C LYS A 558 -12.49 -28.41 0.60
N GLY A 559 -12.62 -27.52 1.59
CA GLY A 559 -12.83 -27.83 3.01
C GLY A 559 -11.67 -28.55 3.72
N LYS A 560 -10.51 -28.68 3.08
CA LYS A 560 -9.33 -29.35 3.63
C LYS A 560 -8.55 -28.41 4.56
N THR A 561 -7.84 -28.99 5.52
CA THR A 561 -6.81 -28.29 6.30
C THR A 561 -5.62 -27.98 5.38
N ALA A 562 -5.08 -26.77 5.48
CA ALA A 562 -3.91 -26.33 4.72
C ALA A 562 -2.65 -27.10 5.15
N THR A 563 -1.72 -27.33 4.21
CA THR A 563 -0.51 -28.13 4.40
C THR A 563 0.40 -27.53 5.49
N ALA A 564 0.55 -26.21 5.52
CA ALA A 564 1.29 -25.46 6.54
C ALA A 564 0.48 -25.21 7.83
N GLY A 565 -0.79 -25.63 7.90
CA GLY A 565 -1.69 -25.37 9.03
C GLY A 565 -1.10 -25.70 10.41
N PRO A 566 -0.58 -26.92 10.63
CA PRO A 566 0.08 -27.29 11.89
C PRO A 566 1.32 -26.43 12.20
N ALA A 567 2.09 -26.04 11.19
CA ALA A 567 3.28 -25.21 11.36
C ALA A 567 2.91 -23.77 11.75
N LEU A 568 1.88 -23.18 11.12
CA LEU A 568 1.34 -21.86 11.48
C LEU A 568 0.85 -21.82 12.94
N VAL A 569 0.19 -22.89 13.40
CA VAL A 569 -0.23 -23.00 14.81
C VAL A 569 0.96 -23.04 15.76
N GLN A 570 2.03 -23.78 15.43
CA GLN A 570 3.25 -23.82 16.24
C GLN A 570 3.97 -22.46 16.26
N GLN A 571 4.15 -21.83 15.09
CA GLN A 571 4.78 -20.52 14.94
C GLN A 571 4.04 -19.43 15.72
N ALA A 572 2.71 -19.38 15.61
CA ALA A 572 1.88 -18.44 16.36
C ALA A 572 2.01 -18.65 17.89
N GLY A 573 2.07 -19.91 18.35
CA GLY A 573 2.32 -20.22 19.76
C GLY A 573 3.67 -19.68 20.24
N GLN A 574 4.75 -19.93 19.49
CA GLN A 574 6.09 -19.42 19.82
C GLN A 574 6.15 -17.89 19.86
N GLN A 575 5.48 -17.21 18.92
CA GLN A 575 5.38 -15.75 18.88
C GLN A 575 4.64 -15.18 20.10
N ILE A 576 3.51 -15.79 20.48
CA ILE A 576 2.74 -15.41 21.68
C ILE A 576 3.59 -15.59 22.94
N GLU A 577 4.23 -16.75 23.12
CA GLU A 577 5.12 -16.98 24.27
C GLU A 577 6.30 -15.99 24.29
N GLN A 578 6.88 -15.65 23.14
CA GLN A 578 7.96 -14.68 23.05
C GLN A 578 7.49 -13.29 23.47
N ALA A 579 6.31 -12.86 23.04
CA ALA A 579 5.69 -11.61 23.47
C ALA A 579 5.45 -11.60 24.99
N GLN A 580 4.91 -12.68 25.56
CA GLN A 580 4.73 -12.85 26.99
C GLN A 580 6.07 -12.81 27.76
N ARG A 581 7.13 -13.46 27.26
CA ARG A 581 8.48 -13.41 27.83
C ARG A 581 9.06 -11.98 27.82
N GLN A 582 8.84 -11.21 26.75
CA GLN A 582 9.28 -9.80 26.70
C GLN A 582 8.46 -8.91 27.63
N GLN A 583 7.14 -9.12 27.72
CA GLN A 583 6.28 -8.41 28.66
C GLN A 583 6.67 -8.70 30.11
N GLU A 584 6.99 -9.96 30.44
CA GLU A 584 7.49 -10.34 31.76
C GLU A 584 8.87 -9.75 32.05
N LYS A 585 9.78 -9.73 31.07
CA LYS A 585 11.08 -9.05 31.19
C LYS A 585 10.89 -7.55 31.45
N ALA A 586 10.00 -6.90 30.72
CA ALA A 586 9.67 -5.48 30.91
C ALA A 586 9.02 -5.23 32.28
N ARG A 587 8.12 -6.12 32.75
CA ARG A 587 7.52 -6.07 34.09
C ARG A 587 8.58 -6.20 35.18
N ARG A 588 9.52 -7.14 35.03
CA ARG A 588 10.65 -7.34 35.96
C ARG A 588 11.57 -6.12 35.98
N LEU A 589 11.94 -5.60 34.82
CA LEU A 589 12.77 -4.39 34.71
C LEU A 589 12.08 -3.19 35.38
N ALA A 590 10.80 -2.94 35.08
CA ALA A 590 10.02 -1.90 35.74
C ALA A 590 9.92 -2.12 37.26
N SER A 591 9.82 -3.36 37.73
CA SER A 591 9.81 -3.68 39.17
C SER A 591 11.16 -3.48 39.86
N LEU A 592 12.27 -3.43 39.12
CA LEU A 592 13.60 -3.09 39.61
C LEU A 592 13.85 -1.56 39.55
N GLU A 593 13.36 -0.88 38.52
CA GLU A 593 13.41 0.58 38.40
C GLU A 593 12.52 1.31 39.43
N LEU A 594 11.43 0.67 39.88
CA LEU A 594 10.48 1.25 40.84
C LEU A 594 11.10 1.53 42.22
N PRO A 595 11.82 0.58 42.87
CA PRO A 595 12.60 0.84 44.08
C PRO A 595 13.59 2.01 43.92
N GLU A 596 14.42 2.01 42.88
CA GLU A 596 15.43 3.05 42.67
C GLU A 596 14.80 4.44 42.46
N ARG A 597 13.73 4.52 41.64
CA ARG A 597 13.04 5.79 41.39
C ARG A 597 12.26 6.29 42.60
N GLN A 598 11.68 5.42 43.43
CA GLN A 598 10.99 5.84 44.66
C GLN A 598 11.96 6.26 45.77
N LEU A 599 13.07 5.53 45.95
CA LEU A 599 14.13 5.85 46.91
C LEU A 599 14.89 7.13 46.53
N SER A 600 15.23 7.31 45.25
CA SER A 600 16.00 8.49 44.80
C SER A 600 15.18 9.79 44.88
N ARG A 601 13.84 9.73 44.81
CA ARG A 601 12.98 10.93 44.82
C ARG A 601 12.65 11.44 46.24
N HIS A 602 12.79 10.61 47.27
CA HIS A 602 12.56 10.99 48.68
C HIS A 602 13.84 11.26 49.48
N ARG A 603 15.04 11.09 48.90
CA ARG A 603 16.33 11.28 49.59
C ARG A 603 17.26 12.34 49.02
N ARG A 604 16.91 13.03 47.92
CA ARG A 604 17.70 14.18 47.46
C ARG A 604 17.43 15.37 48.37
N THR A 605 18.43 15.75 49.13
CA THR A 605 18.43 16.98 49.91
C THR A 605 18.57 18.19 48.98
N ALA A 606 18.28 19.40 49.48
CA ALA A 606 18.54 20.62 48.72
C ALA A 606 20.01 20.75 48.30
N LEU A 607 20.92 20.22 49.11
CA LEU A 607 22.36 20.14 48.84
C LEU A 607 22.70 19.23 47.64
N ASP A 608 22.06 18.07 47.52
CA ASP A 608 22.26 17.15 46.40
C ASP A 608 21.72 17.74 45.08
N GLU A 609 20.56 18.38 45.15
CA GLU A 609 19.98 19.11 44.02
C GLU A 609 20.89 20.27 43.58
N TYR A 610 21.41 21.04 44.53
CA TYR A 610 22.31 22.16 44.26
C TYR A 610 23.62 21.68 43.62
N ARG A 611 24.30 20.68 44.21
CA ARG A 611 25.52 20.07 43.65
C ARG A 611 25.29 19.53 42.23
N SER A 612 24.14 18.88 41.99
CA SER A 612 23.81 18.34 40.66
C SER A 612 23.57 19.43 39.61
N GLU A 613 22.97 20.57 39.96
CA GLU A 613 22.80 21.70 39.02
C GLU A 613 24.14 22.40 38.78
N MET A 614 24.93 22.64 39.82
CA MET A 614 26.23 23.31 39.73
C MET A 614 27.23 22.53 38.86
N ALA A 615 27.27 21.20 38.94
CA ALA A 615 28.14 20.37 38.10
C ALA A 615 27.88 20.53 36.58
N GLY A 616 26.65 20.89 36.19
CA GLY A 616 26.31 21.21 34.81
C GLY A 616 26.54 22.69 34.44
N LEU A 617 26.34 23.60 35.39
CA LEU A 617 26.47 25.05 35.18
C LEU A 617 27.92 25.51 35.11
N VAL A 618 28.80 25.02 36.00
CA VAL A 618 30.23 25.37 36.01
C VAL A 618 30.95 24.95 34.72
N LYS A 619 30.48 23.89 34.04
CA LYS A 619 30.98 23.48 32.72
C LYS A 619 30.59 24.43 31.58
N ARG A 620 29.61 25.31 31.78
CA ARG A 620 29.04 26.21 30.75
C ARG A 620 29.27 27.69 31.04
N PHE A 621 29.42 28.04 32.31
CA PHE A 621 29.57 29.41 32.81
C PHE A 621 30.64 29.46 33.93
N GLY A 622 31.72 28.68 33.79
CA GLY A 622 32.79 28.58 34.79
C GLY A 622 33.61 29.87 34.98
N ASP A 623 33.45 30.82 34.05
CA ASP A 623 33.92 32.20 34.11
C ASP A 623 33.08 33.08 35.08
N ASP A 624 31.80 32.77 35.28
CA ASP A 624 30.93 33.44 36.25
C ASP A 624 30.22 32.44 37.18
N LEU A 625 30.95 32.05 38.22
CA LEU A 625 30.43 31.20 39.30
C LEU A 625 29.27 31.86 40.08
N SER A 626 29.13 33.19 40.02
CA SER A 626 28.02 33.89 40.71
C SER A 626 26.71 33.76 39.95
N LYS A 627 26.79 33.79 38.61
CA LYS A 627 25.69 33.43 37.70
C LYS A 627 25.34 31.95 37.80
N CYS A 628 26.31 31.06 38.02
CA CYS A 628 26.04 29.65 38.33
C CYS A 628 25.21 29.52 39.62
N ASP A 629 25.65 30.16 40.72
CA ASP A 629 24.94 30.18 42.00
C ASP A 629 23.48 30.66 41.84
N PHE A 630 23.28 31.76 41.10
CA PHE A 630 21.97 32.35 40.83
C PHE A 630 21.04 31.41 40.04
N ILE A 631 21.54 30.76 38.98
CA ILE A 631 20.74 29.84 38.16
C ILE A 631 20.42 28.55 38.94
N ALA A 632 21.35 28.03 39.75
CA ALA A 632 21.09 26.89 40.62
C ALA A 632 20.01 27.22 41.67
N ALA A 633 20.16 28.35 42.38
CA ALA A 633 19.17 28.84 43.32
C ALA A 633 17.78 29.05 42.67
N GLN A 634 17.73 29.61 41.46
CA GLN A 634 16.49 29.79 40.69
C GLN A 634 15.77 28.47 40.42
N LYS A 635 16.51 27.43 40.01
CA LYS A 635 15.94 26.10 39.75
C LYS A 635 15.42 25.43 41.02
N LEU A 636 16.16 25.51 42.12
CA LEU A 636 15.72 24.95 43.41
C LEU A 636 14.48 25.69 43.96
N ALA A 637 14.47 27.03 43.87
CA ALA A 637 13.33 27.85 44.30
C ALA A 637 12.07 27.56 43.45
N SER A 638 12.22 27.37 42.14
CA SER A 638 11.14 27.00 41.22
C SER A 638 10.62 25.56 41.44
N ARG A 639 11.39 24.70 42.12
CA ARG A 639 11.00 23.34 42.53
C ARG A 639 10.37 23.27 43.93
N GLY A 640 10.23 24.42 44.60
CA GLY A 640 9.54 24.53 45.90
C GLY A 640 10.45 24.64 47.13
N ARG A 641 11.77 24.43 47.01
CA ARG A 641 12.72 24.52 48.13
C ARG A 641 12.64 25.87 48.86
N SER A 642 12.82 25.88 50.17
CA SER A 642 12.76 27.10 50.99
C SER A 642 13.99 28.00 50.77
N ALA A 643 13.86 29.27 51.17
CA ALA A 643 15.00 30.21 51.14
C ALA A 643 16.16 29.72 52.02
N GLU A 644 15.84 29.13 53.17
CA GLU A 644 16.79 28.55 54.13
C GLU A 644 17.48 27.29 53.58
N GLU A 645 16.73 26.37 52.97
CA GLU A 645 17.28 25.17 52.31
C GLU A 645 18.29 25.53 51.21
N ILE A 646 17.97 26.53 50.40
CA ILE A 646 18.82 27.01 49.31
C ILE A 646 20.04 27.74 49.87
N GLY A 647 19.85 28.62 50.86
CA GLY A 647 20.95 29.34 51.49
C GLY A 647 21.97 28.41 52.16
N LYS A 648 21.48 27.37 52.85
CA LYS A 648 22.35 26.34 53.45
C LYS A 648 23.09 25.52 52.39
N ALA A 649 22.41 25.13 51.30
CA ALA A 649 23.06 24.41 50.20
C ALA A 649 24.14 25.26 49.49
N MET A 650 23.90 26.57 49.34
CA MET A 650 24.89 27.52 48.81
C MET A 650 26.09 27.67 49.75
N ALA A 651 25.86 27.84 51.06
CA ALA A 651 26.94 27.95 52.04
C ALA A 651 27.88 26.73 52.06
N GLU A 652 27.34 25.52 51.86
CA GLU A 652 28.12 24.28 51.94
C GLU A 652 28.74 23.84 50.60
N ALA A 653 28.15 24.19 49.46
CA ALA A 653 28.54 23.63 48.16
C ALA A 653 28.76 24.65 47.03
N SER A 654 28.65 25.96 47.28
CA SER A 654 29.01 26.98 46.29
C SER A 654 30.54 27.01 46.10
N PRO A 655 31.06 26.84 44.85
CA PRO A 655 32.50 26.77 44.61
C PRO A 655 33.25 28.01 45.09
N ALA A 656 34.32 27.79 45.87
CA ALA A 656 35.24 28.83 46.35
C ALA A 656 34.53 30.05 47.00
N LEU A 657 33.40 29.85 47.68
CA LEU A 657 32.57 30.96 48.16
C LEU A 657 33.32 31.92 49.10
N ALA A 658 34.06 31.38 50.09
CA ALA A 658 34.86 32.15 51.03
C ALA A 658 36.02 32.91 50.34
N GLU A 659 36.56 32.39 49.24
CA GLU A 659 37.60 33.06 48.44
C GLU A 659 37.00 34.15 47.54
N ARG A 660 35.80 33.92 47.02
CA ARG A 660 35.07 34.87 46.15
C ARG A 660 34.39 36.01 46.90
N LYS A 661 34.03 35.81 48.18
CA LYS A 661 33.22 36.74 49.01
C LYS A 661 33.71 36.79 50.47
N PRO A 662 35.02 36.99 50.73
CA PRO A 662 35.59 36.88 52.07
C PRO A 662 34.93 37.85 53.05
N GLY A 663 34.38 37.32 54.14
CA GLY A 663 33.71 38.10 55.20
C GLY A 663 32.33 38.66 54.82
N HIS A 664 31.82 38.32 53.63
CA HIS A 664 30.53 38.75 53.11
C HIS A 664 29.72 37.56 52.53
N GLU A 665 30.02 36.33 52.94
CA GLU A 665 29.40 35.12 52.41
C GLU A 665 27.89 35.11 52.70
N ALA A 666 27.49 35.50 53.91
CA ALA A 666 26.09 35.57 54.34
C ALA A 666 25.28 36.62 53.55
N ASP A 667 25.78 37.86 53.42
CA ASP A 667 25.14 38.91 52.61
C ASP A 667 24.97 38.48 51.15
N TYR A 668 25.99 37.84 50.58
CA TYR A 668 25.93 37.34 49.21
C TYR A 668 24.87 36.25 49.02
N ILE A 669 24.77 35.29 49.95
CA ILE A 669 23.74 34.25 49.92
C ILE A 669 22.35 34.89 50.05
N GLU A 670 22.12 35.73 51.06
CA GLU A 670 20.83 36.37 51.32
C GLU A 670 20.37 37.21 50.12
N ARG A 671 21.26 38.04 49.56
CA ARG A 671 20.98 38.87 48.39
C ARG A 671 20.71 38.04 47.13
N THR A 672 21.34 36.88 46.98
CA THR A 672 21.13 35.98 45.83
C THR A 672 19.79 35.26 45.94
N VAL A 673 19.48 34.70 47.12
CA VAL A 673 18.20 34.01 47.38
C VAL A 673 17.03 35.00 47.32
N SER A 674 17.18 36.19 47.90
CA SER A 674 16.17 37.26 47.87
C SER A 674 15.84 37.69 46.43
N LYS A 675 16.85 37.96 45.60
CA LYS A 675 16.65 38.27 44.18
C LYS A 675 15.95 37.14 43.42
N VAL A 676 16.32 35.88 43.68
CA VAL A 676 15.70 34.70 43.06
C VAL A 676 14.22 34.57 43.45
N MET A 677 13.88 34.72 44.74
CA MET A 677 12.50 34.64 45.21
C MET A 677 11.63 35.81 44.72
N GLY A 678 12.25 36.94 44.38
CA GLY A 678 11.61 38.09 43.73
C GLY A 678 11.29 37.91 42.24
N LEU A 679 11.77 36.85 41.58
CA LEU A 679 11.54 36.67 40.13
C LEU A 679 10.10 36.24 39.81
N PRO A 680 9.40 36.89 38.86
CA PRO A 680 8.05 36.50 38.45
C PRO A 680 7.94 35.05 38.00
N SER A 681 8.97 34.50 37.33
CA SER A 681 9.00 33.11 36.89
C SER A 681 9.05 32.12 38.06
N VAL A 682 9.74 32.47 39.14
CA VAL A 682 9.86 31.65 40.36
C VAL A 682 8.56 31.73 41.17
N GLN A 683 7.98 32.92 41.29
CA GLN A 683 6.71 33.13 41.96
C GLN A 683 5.56 32.37 41.27
N LEU A 684 5.51 32.39 39.93
CA LEU A 684 4.54 31.62 39.15
C LEU A 684 4.72 30.11 39.35
N ALA A 685 5.94 29.58 39.19
CA ALA A 685 6.22 28.16 39.40
C ALA A 685 5.88 27.67 40.81
N ARG A 686 6.14 28.49 41.84
CA ARG A 686 5.76 28.18 43.24
C ARG A 686 4.25 28.23 43.46
N ALA A 687 3.56 29.17 42.82
CA ALA A 687 2.09 29.25 42.87
C ALA A 687 1.41 28.07 42.16
N GLU A 688 2.00 27.56 41.07
CA GLU A 688 1.56 26.34 40.39
C GLU A 688 1.80 25.09 41.25
N LEU A 689 2.99 24.97 41.88
CA LEU A 689 3.29 23.88 42.83
C LEU A 689 2.35 23.89 44.03
N ALA A 690 1.99 25.06 44.58
CA ALA A 690 1.03 25.18 45.68
C ALA A 690 -0.41 24.81 45.28
N ARG A 691 -0.73 24.78 43.98
CA ARG A 691 -2.03 24.33 43.43
C ARG A 691 -2.05 22.85 43.07
N ALA A 692 -0.90 22.17 43.06
CA ALA A 692 -0.83 20.73 42.81
C ALA A 692 -1.43 19.97 44.00
N PRO A 693 -2.45 19.11 43.81
CA PRO A 693 -3.02 18.35 44.92
C PRO A 693 -1.99 17.37 45.48
N ALA A 694 -1.88 17.31 46.81
CA ALA A 694 -1.05 16.32 47.49
C ALA A 694 -1.42 14.90 47.00
N PRO A 695 -0.43 14.03 46.72
CA PRO A 695 -0.69 12.72 46.15
C PRO A 695 -1.58 11.92 47.11
N ARG A 696 -2.75 11.49 46.62
CA ARG A 696 -3.66 10.61 47.37
C ARG A 696 -2.88 9.36 47.79
N GLN A 697 -2.68 9.18 49.10
CA GLN A 697 -2.28 7.90 49.65
C GLN A 697 -3.36 6.88 49.25
N ARG A 698 -3.02 5.92 48.38
CA ARG A 698 -3.85 4.74 48.18
C ARG A 698 -3.72 3.90 49.46
N GLY A 699 -4.72 4.00 50.33
CA GLY A 699 -4.90 3.06 51.42
C GLY A 699 -4.94 1.64 50.88
N MET A 700 -4.20 0.74 51.53
CA MET A 700 -4.36 -0.70 51.32
C MET A 700 -5.63 -1.16 52.02
N ASP A 701 -6.78 -1.09 51.35
CA ASP A 701 -7.95 -1.85 51.78
C ASP A 701 -7.73 -3.33 51.45
N ARG A 702 -7.34 -4.09 52.47
CA ARG A 702 -7.44 -5.56 52.48
C ARG A 702 -8.85 -5.95 52.92
N GLY A 703 -9.82 -5.82 52.01
CA GLY A 703 -11.14 -6.42 52.16
C GLY A 703 -11.24 -7.70 51.34
N GLY A 704 -10.97 -8.86 51.94
CA GLY A 704 -11.30 -10.14 51.32
C GLY A 704 -12.80 -10.43 51.46
N PRO A 705 -13.45 -11.09 50.49
CA PRO A 705 -14.83 -11.53 50.66
C PRO A 705 -14.89 -12.69 51.67
N ASP A 706 -15.67 -12.52 52.72
CA ASP A 706 -15.93 -13.55 53.70
C ASP A 706 -16.93 -14.59 53.14
N PHE A 707 -16.68 -15.87 53.35
CA PHE A 707 -17.55 -16.96 52.93
C PHE A 707 -18.43 -17.36 54.12
N SER A 708 -19.72 -17.02 54.08
CA SER A 708 -20.72 -17.58 55.00
C SER A 708 -22.13 -17.53 54.40
N MET A 709 -22.73 -18.74 54.29
CA MET A 709 -24.10 -19.08 53.84
C MET A 709 -24.39 -18.91 52.35
#